data_AF-A0A4V5PPH6-F1
#
_entry.id   AF-A0A4V5PPH6-F1
#
_cell.length_a   1.000
_cell.length_b   1.000
_cell.length_c   1.000
_cell.angle_alpha   90.00
_cell.angle_beta   90.00
_cell.angle_gamma   90.00
#
_symmetry.space_group_name_H-M   'P 1'
#
loop_
_entity.id
_entity.type
_entity.pdbx_description
1 polymer ?
#
loop_
_entity_poly.entity_id
_entity_poly.type
_entity_poly.pdbx_seq_one_letter_code
_entity_poly.pdbx_strand_id
1 'polypeptide(L)'
;VYGEGQTDPEDANLRGKVVQVKDGAGVVTSVEYDFKGNLLESQRQLAQNYSTQIDWSGTVALEAEVFAQTTAYDALNRPTSMTTPDQSEIKPTYNEASLLEKVEARIRGASGWTTLVDDIDYDVKGQREKVAYGNGVVTEYSYDPLTYRLTRLKTTRISDSELLQDLRYTYDPVGNIVEIADLAQEELYHNSELVEPAWKYEYDAIYRLIEATGREHSGQNADVQQDQNGFPLLNAANPNDPQAMRNYTESFEYDAVGNILKMIHAAQGSTGSWTRRYDIAVTSNRLLGTSLPGDVLGQYSATYSYDEHGSMTTMPHLDGIAWDLKDQKREVDKGGGGTVYFTYDAGGQRVRKVWEHGGIVEERIYLGGFEVYRRHELGNVVLERETLHVMDDARRIAMVETKTVDTSDPNLVVTSRVRYQLGNHLGSAALELDHAGAVISYEEYHPYGTSAYHAVASGVEVSAKRYRYTGKERDEETGLYYHGARYYAPWLGRWTSVDPKLDRASIVAPYAYSSCSPILRFDPDGREDKPSVPVPAPAPGVWRTTAPPPPGSPPGTPEVSLLDSPARRAGKAAEAKGAEYGRQYGEYLAWIDNLTGKLSEKHGGVSVIDRMTPDEKQELANKILDASSKLPALPEDLFADAKYGLDAAAGFNRGVRETYETEMSVLGAANIAFSVAKFVLPAVATLLSNLGRKVVLDFFGGRASQVRGAINVDITAEQGIRADILKGVPLKTASADEILATNPFIPGLPNGSNAMNTWLPEAARVLKPGGRITVTGNLGSNKFARLPSEEDLQRLGLKLVRAPGPVTDPRLLAQTLRRIDGKEIKIEALQSYVLEKL
;
A
#
# COMPACT_ATOMS: atom_id res chain seq x y z
N VAL A 1 11.89 -34.33 -18.05
CA VAL A 1 12.80 -35.43 -18.45
C VAL A 1 14.11 -35.24 -17.70
N TYR A 2 14.68 -36.30 -17.14
CA TYR A 2 15.98 -36.24 -16.44
C TYR A 2 17.11 -36.76 -17.33
N GLY A 3 18.34 -36.35 -17.02
CA GLY A 3 19.49 -36.51 -17.91
C GLY A 3 20.10 -37.90 -18.01
N GLU A 4 19.70 -38.87 -17.18
CA GLU A 4 20.27 -40.23 -17.18
C GLU A 4 20.03 -40.97 -18.50
N GLY A 5 18.99 -40.59 -19.25
CA GLY A 5 18.66 -41.17 -20.55
C GLY A 5 19.28 -40.46 -21.75
N GLN A 6 20.10 -39.42 -21.54
CA GLN A 6 20.80 -38.73 -22.63
C GLN A 6 22.04 -39.52 -23.07
N THR A 7 22.56 -39.20 -24.25
CA THR A 7 23.84 -39.76 -24.72
C THR A 7 24.98 -39.08 -23.96
N ASP A 8 25.94 -39.85 -23.46
CA ASP A 8 27.11 -39.39 -22.70
C ASP A 8 26.80 -38.32 -21.61
N PRO A 9 25.84 -38.59 -20.70
CA PRO A 9 25.32 -37.59 -19.76
C PRO A 9 26.34 -37.08 -18.73
N GLU A 10 27.47 -37.78 -18.57
CA GLU A 10 28.64 -37.35 -17.80
C GLU A 10 29.36 -36.15 -18.41
N ASP A 11 29.47 -36.07 -19.73
CA ASP A 11 30.29 -35.05 -20.40
C ASP A 11 29.67 -33.65 -20.25
N ALA A 12 28.33 -33.59 -20.20
CA ALA A 12 27.57 -32.35 -20.03
C ALA A 12 26.96 -32.18 -18.61
N ASN A 13 27.40 -32.98 -17.63
CA ASN A 13 26.92 -32.97 -16.23
C ASN A 13 25.40 -33.10 -16.06
N LEU A 14 24.74 -33.95 -16.86
CA LEU A 14 23.27 -34.09 -16.93
C LEU A 14 22.69 -35.08 -15.92
N ARG A 15 23.49 -35.98 -15.35
CA ARG A 15 23.00 -37.01 -14.41
C ARG A 15 22.36 -36.36 -13.17
N GLY A 16 21.13 -36.75 -12.84
CA GLY A 16 20.35 -36.17 -11.74
C GLY A 16 19.78 -34.77 -12.03
N LYS A 17 19.99 -34.22 -13.24
CA LYS A 17 19.48 -32.90 -13.64
C LYS A 17 18.27 -33.04 -14.54
N VAL A 18 17.41 -32.01 -14.50
CA VAL A 18 16.27 -31.90 -15.42
C VAL A 18 16.78 -31.36 -16.76
N VAL A 19 16.68 -32.19 -17.81
CA VAL A 19 17.17 -31.85 -19.16
C VAL A 19 16.09 -31.31 -20.08
N GLN A 20 14.83 -31.66 -19.84
CA GLN A 20 13.72 -31.06 -20.57
C GLN A 20 12.53 -30.79 -19.66
N VAL A 21 12.00 -29.57 -19.77
CA VAL A 21 10.75 -29.14 -19.17
C VAL A 21 9.78 -28.84 -20.30
N LYS A 22 8.63 -29.52 -20.29
CA LYS A 22 7.50 -29.27 -21.18
C LYS A 22 6.50 -28.42 -20.41
N ASP A 23 6.27 -27.19 -20.85
CA ASP A 23 5.48 -26.19 -20.13
C ASP A 23 4.33 -25.62 -20.97
N GLY A 24 3.66 -24.57 -20.48
CA GLY A 24 2.52 -23.95 -21.14
C GLY A 24 2.87 -23.15 -22.41
N ALA A 25 4.16 -22.94 -22.70
CA ALA A 25 4.64 -22.21 -23.85
C ALA A 25 5.42 -23.07 -24.85
N GLY A 26 5.93 -24.23 -24.43
CA GLY A 26 6.66 -25.15 -25.30
C GLY A 26 7.64 -26.04 -24.52
N VAL A 27 8.84 -26.19 -25.05
CA VAL A 27 9.90 -27.01 -24.44
C VAL A 27 11.11 -26.14 -24.11
N VAL A 28 11.62 -26.28 -22.88
CA VAL A 28 12.96 -25.83 -22.51
C VAL A 28 13.85 -27.05 -22.40
N THR A 29 15.01 -27.00 -23.05
CA THR A 29 16.06 -27.99 -22.97
C THR A 29 17.26 -27.40 -22.23
N SER A 30 17.69 -28.05 -21.15
CA SER A 30 18.95 -27.78 -20.47
C SER A 30 20.03 -28.62 -21.14
N VAL A 31 20.95 -27.98 -21.87
CA VAL A 31 21.93 -28.68 -22.72
C VAL A 31 23.16 -29.10 -21.94
N GLU A 32 23.66 -28.22 -21.06
CA GLU A 32 24.90 -28.45 -20.33
C GLU A 32 24.87 -27.76 -18.96
N TYR A 33 25.46 -28.40 -17.95
CA TYR A 33 25.72 -27.80 -16.64
C TYR A 33 27.22 -27.79 -16.36
N ASP A 34 27.67 -26.86 -15.51
CA ASP A 34 29.02 -26.93 -14.95
C ASP A 34 29.11 -27.95 -13.79
N PHE A 35 30.33 -28.15 -13.29
CA PHE A 35 30.60 -29.09 -12.18
C PHE A 35 29.94 -28.69 -10.85
N LYS A 36 29.49 -27.44 -10.69
CA LYS A 36 28.74 -26.95 -9.52
C LYS A 36 27.23 -27.04 -9.73
N GLY A 37 26.78 -27.38 -10.94
CA GLY A 37 25.40 -27.52 -11.34
C GLY A 37 24.74 -26.24 -11.82
N ASN A 38 25.50 -25.20 -12.19
CA ASN A 38 24.97 -24.02 -12.88
C ASN A 38 24.67 -24.37 -14.35
N LEU A 39 23.58 -23.82 -14.90
CA LEU A 39 23.18 -24.10 -16.27
C LEU A 39 24.02 -23.26 -17.24
N LEU A 40 24.79 -23.93 -18.10
CA LEU A 40 25.70 -23.31 -19.07
C LEU A 40 25.02 -22.99 -20.39
N GLU A 41 24.13 -23.85 -20.86
CA GLU A 41 23.35 -23.64 -22.07
C GLU A 41 21.90 -24.08 -21.88
N SER A 42 20.98 -23.23 -22.31
CA SER A 42 19.55 -23.51 -22.38
C SER A 42 19.00 -23.18 -23.75
N GLN A 43 18.01 -23.96 -24.19
CA GLN A 43 17.34 -23.77 -25.46
C GLN A 43 15.84 -23.76 -25.23
N ARG A 44 15.13 -22.80 -25.83
CA ARG A 44 13.67 -22.76 -25.83
C ARG A 44 13.12 -22.94 -27.24
N GLN A 45 12.13 -23.82 -27.37
CA GLN A 45 11.35 -24.05 -28.57
C GLN A 45 9.87 -23.89 -28.23
N LEU A 46 9.16 -23.03 -28.96
CA LEU A 46 7.76 -22.71 -28.66
C LEU A 46 6.80 -23.72 -29.27
N ALA A 47 5.65 -23.91 -28.64
CA ALA A 47 4.54 -24.61 -29.27
C ALA A 47 3.89 -23.73 -30.34
N GLN A 48 3.47 -24.34 -31.46
CA GLN A 48 2.75 -23.62 -32.51
C GLN A 48 1.37 -23.14 -32.04
N ASN A 49 0.74 -23.91 -31.14
CA ASN A 49 -0.53 -23.54 -30.54
C ASN A 49 -0.29 -22.66 -29.30
N TYR A 50 -0.77 -21.42 -29.36
CA TYR A 50 -0.76 -20.46 -28.26
C TYR A 50 -2.18 -20.09 -27.76
N SER A 51 -3.23 -20.47 -28.49
CA SER A 51 -4.60 -20.00 -28.23
C SER A 51 -5.39 -20.93 -27.31
N THR A 52 -4.97 -22.19 -27.15
CA THR A 52 -5.58 -23.15 -26.22
C THR A 52 -4.58 -23.71 -25.22
N GLN A 53 -5.09 -24.28 -24.12
CA GLN A 53 -4.26 -24.96 -23.12
C GLN A 53 -3.50 -26.12 -23.78
N ILE A 54 -2.18 -26.17 -23.64
CA ILE A 54 -1.37 -27.27 -24.17
C ILE A 54 -1.62 -28.55 -23.36
N ASP A 55 -1.91 -29.64 -24.06
CA ASP A 55 -1.99 -30.98 -23.49
C ASP A 55 -0.80 -31.84 -23.97
N TRP A 56 0.13 -32.10 -23.04
CA TRP A 56 1.32 -32.92 -23.28
C TRP A 56 1.08 -34.43 -23.21
N SER A 57 -0.16 -34.88 -22.95
CA SER A 57 -0.52 -36.30 -23.08
C SER A 57 -0.50 -36.78 -24.54
N GLY A 58 -0.72 -35.86 -25.47
CA GLY A 58 -0.63 -36.06 -26.91
C GLY A 58 0.67 -35.53 -27.54
N THR A 59 0.71 -35.55 -28.88
CA THR A 59 1.79 -34.91 -29.65
C THR A 59 1.49 -33.41 -29.78
N VAL A 60 2.43 -32.57 -29.32
CA VAL A 60 2.35 -31.11 -29.45
C VAL A 60 3.30 -30.67 -30.56
N ALA A 61 2.79 -29.95 -31.56
CA ALA A 61 3.60 -29.39 -32.63
C ALA A 61 4.43 -28.21 -32.12
N LEU A 62 5.73 -28.24 -32.38
CA LEU A 62 6.68 -27.19 -32.01
C LEU A 62 7.06 -26.36 -33.24
N GLU A 63 7.35 -25.09 -33.03
CA GLU A 63 7.90 -24.20 -34.04
C GLU A 63 9.33 -24.63 -34.40
N ALA A 64 9.78 -24.35 -35.63
CA ALA A 64 11.10 -24.75 -36.07
C ALA A 64 12.24 -23.95 -35.41
N GLU A 65 11.94 -22.72 -34.99
CA GLU A 65 12.92 -21.81 -34.38
C GLU A 65 13.29 -22.26 -32.95
N VAL A 66 14.59 -22.21 -32.65
CA VAL A 66 15.14 -22.56 -31.35
C VAL A 66 15.94 -21.37 -30.82
N PHE A 67 15.56 -20.90 -29.64
CA PHE A 67 16.21 -19.78 -28.98
C PHE A 67 17.23 -20.30 -27.97
N ALA A 68 18.51 -20.27 -28.34
CA ALA A 68 19.60 -20.70 -27.47
C ALA A 68 20.16 -19.54 -26.64
N GLN A 69 20.53 -19.82 -25.40
CA GLN A 69 21.18 -18.89 -24.50
C GLN A 69 22.30 -19.62 -23.75
N THR A 70 23.43 -18.95 -23.56
CA THR A 70 24.55 -19.50 -22.79
C THR A 70 24.90 -18.58 -21.63
N THR A 71 25.45 -19.14 -20.56
CA THR A 71 25.96 -18.37 -19.42
C THR A 71 27.23 -19.00 -18.88
N ALA A 72 28.27 -18.19 -18.74
CA ALA A 72 29.50 -18.58 -18.05
C ALA A 72 29.48 -18.07 -16.61
N TYR A 73 30.02 -18.85 -15.67
CA TYR A 73 30.05 -18.50 -14.25
C TYR A 73 31.48 -18.47 -13.73
N ASP A 74 31.72 -17.65 -12.70
CA ASP A 74 32.94 -17.73 -11.91
C ASP A 74 32.85 -18.81 -10.80
N ALA A 75 33.93 -18.98 -10.05
CA ALA A 75 34.00 -19.93 -8.94
C ALA A 75 33.01 -19.62 -7.80
N LEU A 76 32.37 -18.44 -7.77
CA LEU A 76 31.35 -18.04 -6.81
C LEU A 76 29.91 -18.19 -7.34
N ASN A 77 29.72 -18.82 -8.50
CA ASN A 77 28.43 -18.98 -9.20
C ASN A 77 27.82 -17.66 -9.71
N ARG A 78 28.63 -16.63 -9.92
CA ARG A 78 28.15 -15.37 -10.50
C ARG A 78 28.30 -15.42 -12.02
N PRO A 79 27.29 -14.98 -12.80
CA PRO A 79 27.42 -14.86 -14.24
C PRO A 79 28.59 -13.94 -14.59
N THR A 80 29.42 -14.34 -15.56
CA THR A 80 30.56 -13.57 -16.08
C THR A 80 30.42 -13.28 -17.58
N SER A 81 29.60 -14.06 -18.28
CA SER A 81 29.15 -13.79 -19.64
C SER A 81 27.78 -14.42 -19.84
N MET A 82 26.89 -13.77 -20.58
CA MET A 82 25.57 -14.26 -20.96
C MET A 82 25.36 -13.97 -22.44
N THR A 83 25.12 -14.99 -23.26
CA THR A 83 24.85 -14.82 -24.69
C THR A 83 23.37 -15.05 -24.98
N THR A 84 22.74 -14.12 -25.69
CA THR A 84 21.33 -14.18 -26.11
C THR A 84 21.17 -14.75 -27.53
N PRO A 85 19.94 -15.10 -27.96
CA PRO A 85 19.71 -15.76 -29.25
C PRO A 85 20.20 -14.98 -30.47
N ASP A 86 20.23 -13.65 -30.39
CA ASP A 86 20.78 -12.77 -31.44
C ASP A 86 22.31 -12.67 -31.43
N GLN A 87 22.99 -13.50 -30.62
CA GLN A 87 24.44 -13.50 -30.38
C GLN A 87 24.95 -12.24 -29.66
N SER A 88 24.07 -11.46 -29.03
CA SER A 88 24.54 -10.42 -28.11
C SER A 88 25.13 -11.06 -26.85
N GLU A 89 26.32 -10.62 -26.43
CA GLU A 89 27.03 -11.12 -25.25
C GLU A 89 27.10 -10.02 -24.20
N ILE A 90 26.52 -10.23 -23.02
CA ILE A 90 26.59 -9.32 -21.86
C ILE A 90 27.66 -9.84 -20.90
N LYS A 91 28.57 -8.95 -20.48
CA LYS A 91 29.69 -9.24 -19.58
C LYS A 91 29.64 -8.35 -18.34
N PRO A 92 29.11 -8.86 -17.21
CA PRO A 92 29.24 -8.20 -15.92
C PRO A 92 30.65 -8.43 -15.33
N THR A 93 31.19 -7.41 -14.65
CA THR A 93 32.42 -7.48 -13.86
C THR A 93 32.11 -7.08 -12.42
N TYR A 94 32.74 -7.77 -11.45
CA TYR A 94 32.50 -7.55 -10.03
C TYR A 94 33.76 -7.08 -9.32
N ASN A 95 33.61 -6.19 -8.35
CA ASN A 95 34.71 -5.69 -7.54
C ASN A 95 35.18 -6.69 -6.47
N GLU A 96 36.21 -6.32 -5.70
CA GLU A 96 36.78 -7.15 -4.63
C GLU A 96 35.78 -7.48 -3.50
N ALA A 97 34.75 -6.65 -3.30
CA ALA A 97 33.64 -6.89 -2.37
C ALA A 97 32.53 -7.80 -2.94
N SER A 98 32.74 -8.32 -4.14
CA SER A 98 31.80 -9.16 -4.89
C SER A 98 30.52 -8.47 -5.38
N LEU A 99 30.48 -7.15 -5.41
CA LEU A 99 29.39 -6.34 -5.95
C LEU A 99 29.62 -6.03 -7.43
N LEU A 100 28.55 -5.79 -8.21
CA LEU A 100 28.66 -5.46 -9.63
C LEU A 100 29.35 -4.11 -9.81
N GLU A 101 30.37 -4.03 -10.66
CA GLU A 101 31.15 -2.80 -10.89
C GLU A 101 30.95 -2.28 -12.30
N LYS A 102 30.94 -3.17 -13.29
CA LYS A 102 30.92 -2.81 -14.71
C LYS A 102 30.01 -3.75 -15.51
N VAL A 103 29.38 -3.22 -16.56
CA VAL A 103 28.59 -4.01 -17.52
C VAL A 103 28.96 -3.60 -18.94
N GLU A 104 29.45 -4.57 -19.71
CA GLU A 104 29.79 -4.39 -21.13
C GLU A 104 28.93 -5.32 -21.99
N ALA A 105 28.73 -4.98 -23.26
CA ALA A 105 28.02 -5.83 -24.20
C ALA A 105 28.68 -5.83 -25.59
N ARG A 106 28.77 -7.01 -26.22
CA ARG A 106 28.97 -7.15 -27.66
C ARG A 106 27.60 -7.36 -28.28
N ILE A 107 27.09 -6.34 -28.95
CA ILE A 107 25.75 -6.39 -29.54
C ILE A 107 25.82 -7.19 -30.84
N ARG A 108 25.05 -8.27 -30.95
CA ARG A 108 24.92 -9.13 -32.14
C ARG A 108 26.26 -9.64 -32.69
N GLY A 109 27.10 -10.19 -31.83
CA GLY A 109 28.41 -10.71 -32.22
C GLY A 109 29.42 -9.63 -32.66
N ALA A 110 29.20 -8.36 -32.33
CA ALA A 110 30.17 -7.30 -32.58
C ALA A 110 31.56 -7.65 -31.99
N SER A 111 32.62 -7.28 -32.71
CA SER A 111 34.00 -7.58 -32.28
C SER A 111 34.44 -6.78 -31.06
N GLY A 112 33.97 -5.52 -30.97
CA GLY A 112 34.25 -4.59 -29.88
C GLY A 112 33.20 -4.64 -28.77
N TRP A 113 33.65 -4.41 -27.54
CA TRP A 113 32.78 -4.24 -26.39
C TRP A 113 32.23 -2.81 -26.34
N THR A 114 30.92 -2.69 -26.13
CA THR A 114 30.26 -1.44 -25.78
C THR A 114 30.08 -1.42 -24.27
N THR A 115 30.70 -0.45 -23.59
CA THR A 115 30.46 -0.21 -22.16
C THR A 115 29.07 0.40 -21.98
N LEU A 116 28.27 -0.19 -21.08
CA LEU A 116 26.93 0.31 -20.73
C LEU A 116 26.92 0.84 -19.29
N VAL A 117 27.60 0.17 -18.37
CA VAL A 117 27.99 0.70 -17.07
C VAL A 117 29.50 0.65 -17.02
N ASP A 118 30.12 1.79 -16.73
CA ASP A 118 31.56 1.90 -16.59
C ASP A 118 32.01 1.60 -15.15
N ASP A 119 31.24 2.07 -14.18
CA ASP A 119 31.60 1.99 -12.76
C ASP A 119 30.37 2.08 -11.83
N ILE A 120 30.39 1.38 -10.70
CA ILE A 120 29.43 1.49 -9.60
C ILE A 120 30.20 1.55 -8.28
N ASP A 121 30.09 2.69 -7.60
CA ASP A 121 30.62 2.87 -6.26
C ASP A 121 29.55 2.52 -5.21
N TYR A 122 29.99 1.94 -4.09
CA TYR A 122 29.13 1.53 -3.00
C TYR A 122 29.62 2.07 -1.66
N ASP A 123 28.67 2.38 -0.78
CA ASP A 123 28.95 2.74 0.60
C ASP A 123 29.27 1.50 1.45
N VAL A 124 29.57 1.73 2.74
CA VAL A 124 29.88 0.67 3.71
C VAL A 124 28.70 -0.28 4.00
N LYS A 125 27.48 0.03 3.54
CA LYS A 125 26.27 -0.81 3.65
C LYS A 125 25.98 -1.57 2.36
N GLY A 126 26.76 -1.36 1.30
CA GLY A 126 26.49 -1.91 -0.02
C GLY A 126 25.36 -1.18 -0.76
N GLN A 127 24.99 0.03 -0.33
CA GLN A 127 24.12 0.93 -1.09
C GLN A 127 24.96 1.65 -2.14
N ARG A 128 24.41 1.91 -3.33
CA ARG A 128 25.15 2.58 -4.41
C ARG A 128 25.36 4.04 -4.06
N GLU A 129 26.57 4.56 -4.12
CA GLU A 129 26.87 6.00 -4.00
C GLU A 129 26.94 6.65 -5.38
N LYS A 130 27.37 5.91 -6.41
CA LYS A 130 27.52 6.42 -7.77
C LYS A 130 27.33 5.30 -8.79
N VAL A 131 26.77 5.64 -9.94
CA VAL A 131 26.76 4.83 -11.16
C VAL A 131 27.22 5.69 -12.31
N ALA A 132 28.31 5.30 -12.99
CA ALA A 132 28.76 5.93 -14.22
C ALA A 132 28.33 5.07 -15.43
N TYR A 133 27.57 5.67 -16.34
CA TYR A 133 27.06 5.01 -17.53
C TYR A 133 28.00 5.20 -18.73
N GLY A 134 27.98 4.25 -19.66
CA GLY A 134 28.81 4.27 -20.86
C GLY A 134 28.49 5.40 -21.85
N ASN A 135 27.36 6.09 -21.70
CA ASN A 135 26.99 7.27 -22.49
C ASN A 135 27.47 8.61 -21.89
N GLY A 136 28.35 8.58 -20.88
CA GLY A 136 28.91 9.80 -20.28
C GLY A 136 27.96 10.50 -19.30
N VAL A 137 26.96 9.78 -18.78
CA VAL A 137 26.04 10.24 -17.73
C VAL A 137 26.43 9.58 -16.41
N VAL A 138 26.28 10.30 -15.31
CA VAL A 138 26.56 9.81 -13.95
C VAL A 138 25.36 10.05 -13.05
N THR A 139 24.92 9.04 -12.31
CA THR A 139 23.95 9.18 -11.22
C THR A 139 24.65 9.03 -9.87
N GLU A 140 24.52 10.03 -9.01
CA GLU A 140 25.03 10.07 -7.65
C GLU A 140 23.87 9.91 -6.65
N TYR A 141 24.08 9.15 -5.59
CA TYR A 141 23.11 8.90 -4.52
C TYR A 141 23.67 9.44 -3.21
N SER A 142 22.84 10.14 -2.43
CA SER A 142 23.21 10.61 -1.10
C SER A 142 22.26 10.04 -0.06
N TYR A 143 22.81 9.62 1.07
CA TYR A 143 22.05 9.00 2.15
C TYR A 143 22.12 9.81 3.43
N ASP A 144 21.06 9.75 4.22
CA ASP A 144 21.07 10.27 5.58
C ASP A 144 22.02 9.40 6.45
N PRO A 145 23.01 9.97 7.14
CA PRO A 145 24.05 9.20 7.81
C PRO A 145 23.57 8.44 9.06
N LEU A 146 22.36 8.71 9.56
CA LEU A 146 21.79 8.06 10.75
C LEU A 146 20.80 6.97 10.38
N THR A 147 20.01 7.20 9.33
CA THR A 147 18.91 6.33 8.91
C THR A 147 19.21 5.51 7.66
N TYR A 148 20.27 5.86 6.90
CA TYR A 148 20.66 5.24 5.63
C TYR A 148 19.60 5.33 4.54
N ARG A 149 18.68 6.30 4.66
CA ARG A 149 17.63 6.57 3.68
C ARG A 149 18.16 7.44 2.56
N LEU A 150 17.73 7.17 1.34
CA LEU A 150 18.10 7.95 0.16
C LEU A 150 17.55 9.37 0.30
N THR A 151 18.40 10.36 0.43
CA THR A 151 18.00 11.78 0.53
C THR A 151 18.09 12.51 -0.80
N ARG A 152 18.92 12.02 -1.73
CA ARG A 152 19.12 12.62 -3.05
C ARG A 152 19.51 11.59 -4.10
N LEU A 153 18.92 11.69 -5.29
CA LEU A 153 19.34 11.01 -6.51
C LEU A 153 19.59 12.08 -7.58
N LYS A 154 20.83 12.23 -8.01
CA LYS A 154 21.26 13.30 -8.91
C LYS A 154 21.94 12.73 -10.14
N THR A 155 21.39 12.99 -11.32
CA THR A 155 21.91 12.54 -12.62
C THR A 155 22.45 13.73 -13.40
N THR A 156 23.72 13.66 -13.82
CA THR A 156 24.41 14.72 -14.58
C THR A 156 25.03 14.15 -15.86
N ARG A 157 24.88 14.85 -16.98
CA ARG A 157 25.64 14.58 -18.20
C ARG A 157 26.99 15.27 -18.13
N ILE A 158 28.08 14.50 -18.27
CA ILE A 158 29.42 15.01 -18.00
C ILE A 158 29.94 15.94 -19.11
N SER A 159 29.52 15.73 -20.36
CA SER A 159 30.02 16.49 -21.51
C SER A 159 29.73 17.99 -21.44
N ASP A 160 28.63 18.38 -20.82
CA ASP A 160 28.15 19.78 -20.70
C ASP A 160 27.75 20.16 -19.27
N SER A 161 27.89 19.25 -18.31
CA SER A 161 27.43 19.41 -16.93
C SER A 161 25.92 19.66 -16.80
N GLU A 162 25.13 19.25 -17.80
CA GLU A 162 23.68 19.36 -17.74
C GLU A 162 23.11 18.47 -16.64
N LEU A 163 22.28 19.07 -15.78
CA LEU A 163 21.57 18.36 -14.73
C LEU A 163 20.30 17.77 -15.34
N LEU A 164 20.24 16.44 -15.42
CA LEU A 164 19.13 15.73 -16.06
C LEU A 164 18.03 15.31 -15.07
N GLN A 165 18.41 15.11 -13.81
CA GLN A 165 17.52 14.72 -12.71
C GLN A 165 18.17 15.11 -11.38
N ASP A 166 17.43 15.71 -10.44
CA ASP A 166 17.90 15.99 -9.07
C ASP A 166 16.75 15.76 -8.07
N LEU A 167 16.39 14.49 -7.86
CA LEU A 167 15.34 14.09 -6.94
C LEU A 167 15.84 14.21 -5.50
N ARG A 168 15.13 15.00 -4.69
CA ARG A 168 15.39 15.18 -3.25
C ARG A 168 14.22 14.67 -2.44
N TYR A 169 14.52 13.86 -1.43
CA TYR A 169 13.53 13.16 -0.64
C TYR A 169 13.45 13.73 0.77
N THR A 170 12.25 14.14 1.17
CA THR A 170 11.95 14.53 2.55
C THR A 170 11.12 13.46 3.21
N TYR A 171 11.49 13.08 4.44
CA TYR A 171 10.82 12.04 5.20
C TYR A 171 10.17 12.59 6.46
N ASP A 172 9.05 11.98 6.86
CA ASP A 172 8.56 12.08 8.23
C ASP A 172 9.45 11.23 9.19
N PRO A 173 9.25 11.33 10.53
CA PRO A 173 10.08 10.60 11.49
C PRO A 173 9.99 9.08 11.37
N VAL A 174 8.90 8.52 10.84
CA VAL A 174 8.75 7.06 10.70
C VAL A 174 9.33 6.55 9.38
N GLY A 175 9.50 7.43 8.39
CA GLY A 175 10.13 7.14 7.10
C GLY A 175 9.22 7.17 5.91
N ASN A 176 8.03 7.75 6.04
CA ASN A 176 7.20 8.02 4.89
C ASN A 176 7.81 9.20 4.13
N ILE A 177 7.94 9.08 2.80
CA ILE A 177 8.34 10.18 1.93
C ILE A 177 7.17 11.18 1.90
N VAL A 178 7.35 12.36 2.47
CA VAL A 178 6.34 13.43 2.48
C VAL A 178 6.54 14.44 1.37
N GLU A 179 7.73 14.46 0.76
CA GLU A 179 8.03 15.31 -0.39
C GLU A 179 9.11 14.69 -1.27
N ILE A 180 8.94 14.83 -2.58
CA ILE A 180 9.97 14.64 -3.60
C ILE A 180 10.06 15.93 -4.41
N ALA A 181 11.24 16.51 -4.56
CA ALA A 181 11.46 17.66 -5.45
C ALA A 181 12.49 17.31 -6.51
N ASP A 182 12.25 17.65 -7.78
CA ASP A 182 13.21 17.50 -8.88
C ASP A 182 13.80 18.85 -9.29
N LEU A 183 14.97 19.19 -8.75
CA LEU A 183 15.61 20.48 -9.01
C LEU A 183 16.33 20.55 -10.37
N ALA A 184 16.27 19.49 -11.19
CA ALA A 184 16.71 19.54 -12.57
C ALA A 184 15.66 20.18 -13.50
N GLN A 185 14.40 20.20 -13.07
CA GLN A 185 13.29 20.68 -13.87
C GLN A 185 13.01 22.15 -13.57
N GLU A 186 12.55 22.89 -14.57
CA GLU A 186 12.22 24.31 -14.42
C GLU A 186 10.90 24.51 -13.65
N GLU A 187 10.87 25.57 -12.85
CA GLU A 187 9.63 26.14 -12.31
C GLU A 187 8.87 26.82 -13.44
N LEU A 188 7.58 26.49 -13.55
CA LEU A 188 6.71 27.03 -14.59
C LEU A 188 5.59 27.87 -13.96
N TYR A 189 4.94 28.68 -14.78
CA TYR A 189 3.75 29.42 -14.38
C TYR A 189 2.58 29.04 -15.28
N HIS A 190 1.44 28.73 -14.66
CA HIS A 190 0.18 28.49 -15.35
C HIS A 190 -0.93 29.30 -14.69
N ASN A 191 -1.64 30.11 -15.49
CA ASN A 191 -2.68 31.03 -15.00
C ASN A 191 -2.24 31.92 -13.82
N SER A 192 -0.98 32.37 -13.84
CA SER A 192 -0.35 33.20 -12.78
C SER A 192 -0.12 32.49 -11.44
N GLU A 193 -0.23 31.15 -11.37
CA GLU A 193 0.22 30.36 -10.23
C GLU A 193 1.50 29.58 -10.58
N LEU A 194 2.32 29.34 -9.56
CA LEU A 194 3.58 28.61 -9.68
C LEU A 194 3.29 27.11 -9.78
N VAL A 195 3.91 26.46 -10.76
CA VAL A 195 3.92 25.01 -10.96
C VAL A 195 5.32 24.51 -10.65
N GLU A 196 5.47 23.94 -9.47
CA GLU A 196 6.75 23.45 -8.96
C GLU A 196 6.98 22.01 -9.43
N PRO A 197 8.23 21.60 -9.76
CA PRO A 197 8.61 20.20 -9.95
C PRO A 197 8.72 19.46 -8.60
N ALA A 198 7.66 19.51 -7.79
CA ALA A 198 7.61 18.92 -6.47
C ALA A 198 6.30 18.16 -6.25
N TRP A 199 6.40 17.02 -5.57
CA TRP A 199 5.28 16.19 -5.16
C TRP A 199 5.26 16.10 -3.66
N LYS A 200 4.10 16.34 -3.05
CA LYS A 200 3.92 16.23 -1.58
C LYS A 200 2.90 15.15 -1.28
N TYR A 201 3.11 14.43 -0.18
CA TYR A 201 2.33 13.25 0.17
C TYR A 201 1.88 13.30 1.63
N GLU A 202 0.62 12.98 1.86
CA GLU A 202 0.06 12.82 3.20
C GLU A 202 -0.43 11.38 3.41
N TYR A 203 -0.31 10.92 4.65
CA TYR A 203 -0.64 9.55 5.03
C TYR A 203 -1.57 9.53 6.25
N ASP A 204 -2.41 8.50 6.34
CA ASP A 204 -3.16 8.24 7.56
C ASP A 204 -2.30 7.56 8.65
N ALA A 205 -2.91 7.30 9.80
CA ALA A 205 -2.21 6.75 10.97
C ALA A 205 -1.65 5.33 10.77
N ILE A 206 -2.05 4.63 9.71
CA ILE A 206 -1.52 3.31 9.32
C ILE A 206 -0.75 3.38 7.99
N TYR A 207 -0.31 4.58 7.63
CA TYR A 207 0.59 4.90 6.51
C TYR A 207 0.01 4.66 5.12
N ARG A 208 -1.31 4.64 4.98
CA ARG A 208 -1.94 4.64 3.65
C ARG A 208 -1.92 6.05 3.09
N LEU A 209 -1.62 6.18 1.80
CA LEU A 209 -1.55 7.47 1.10
C LEU A 209 -2.96 8.09 1.00
N ILE A 210 -3.22 9.21 1.67
CA ILE A 210 -4.54 9.87 1.64
C ILE A 210 -4.58 11.09 0.73
N GLU A 211 -3.43 11.72 0.47
CA GLU A 211 -3.31 12.85 -0.44
C GLU A 211 -1.96 12.86 -1.14
N ALA A 212 -1.94 13.28 -2.40
CA ALA A 212 -0.75 13.54 -3.18
C ALA A 212 -0.94 14.78 -4.04
N THR A 213 0.03 15.69 -4.02
CA THR A 213 0.08 16.83 -4.95
C THR A 213 1.21 16.63 -5.96
N GLY A 214 1.11 17.31 -7.09
CA GLY A 214 2.12 17.29 -8.13
C GLY A 214 1.75 18.17 -9.31
N ARG A 215 2.45 17.98 -10.42
CA ARG A 215 2.16 18.64 -11.69
C ARG A 215 1.75 17.64 -12.77
N GLU A 216 0.94 18.11 -13.70
CA GLU A 216 0.45 17.32 -14.82
C GLU A 216 0.30 18.19 -16.08
N HIS A 217 0.23 17.55 -17.25
CA HIS A 217 0.01 18.25 -18.52
C HIS A 217 -1.46 18.20 -18.95
N SER A 218 -2.17 19.31 -18.83
CA SER A 218 -3.61 19.43 -19.14
C SER A 218 -3.98 18.93 -20.54
N GLY A 219 -3.26 19.37 -21.57
CA GLY A 219 -3.52 18.97 -22.97
C GLY A 219 -3.24 17.50 -23.30
N GLN A 220 -2.39 16.81 -22.52
CA GLN A 220 -2.07 15.39 -22.71
C GLN A 220 -3.04 14.51 -21.92
N ASN A 221 -3.46 14.95 -20.74
CA ASN A 221 -4.50 14.31 -19.95
C ASN A 221 -5.91 14.52 -20.54
N ALA A 222 -6.03 15.37 -21.57
CA ALA A 222 -7.28 15.71 -22.26
C ALA A 222 -8.42 16.14 -21.33
N ASP A 223 -8.11 16.57 -20.10
CA ASP A 223 -9.05 16.91 -19.04
C ASP A 223 -10.11 15.82 -18.77
N VAL A 224 -9.74 14.54 -18.91
CA VAL A 224 -10.62 13.40 -18.65
C VAL A 224 -10.17 12.58 -17.44
N GLN A 225 -11.12 11.84 -16.89
CA GLN A 225 -10.84 10.81 -15.89
C GLN A 225 -9.95 9.72 -16.50
N GLN A 226 -8.77 9.51 -15.91
CA GLN A 226 -7.75 8.58 -16.41
C GLN A 226 -8.28 7.13 -16.47
N ASP A 227 -8.05 6.43 -17.58
CA ASP A 227 -8.58 5.10 -17.85
C ASP A 227 -7.51 4.11 -18.38
N GLN A 228 -7.94 2.97 -18.92
CA GLN A 228 -7.06 1.93 -19.47
C GLN A 228 -6.17 2.42 -20.61
N ASN A 229 -6.59 3.44 -21.36
CA ASN A 229 -5.85 3.93 -22.53
C ASN A 229 -4.59 4.67 -22.08
N GLY A 230 -4.59 5.16 -20.83
CA GLY A 230 -3.50 5.98 -20.30
C GLY A 230 -3.35 7.23 -21.16
N PHE A 231 -2.11 7.59 -21.49
CA PHE A 231 -1.78 8.67 -22.42
C PHE A 231 -1.90 8.14 -23.85
N PRO A 232 -2.96 8.46 -24.62
CA PRO A 232 -2.84 8.36 -26.06
C PRO A 232 -1.80 9.40 -26.49
N LEU A 233 -0.73 8.98 -27.17
CA LEU A 233 0.26 9.87 -27.81
C LEU A 233 -0.35 10.65 -29.01
N LEU A 234 -1.66 10.94 -28.98
CA LEU A 234 -2.45 11.46 -30.09
C LEU A 234 -2.75 12.95 -29.89
N ASN A 235 -2.21 13.76 -30.80
CA ASN A 235 -2.73 15.05 -31.28
C ASN A 235 -3.19 16.08 -30.23
N ALA A 236 -2.43 16.28 -29.14
CA ALA A 236 -2.45 17.60 -28.50
C ALA A 236 -1.78 18.61 -29.46
N ALA A 237 -2.32 19.83 -29.59
CA ALA A 237 -1.81 20.83 -30.52
C ALA A 237 -0.33 21.19 -30.27
N ASN A 238 0.17 20.96 -29.04
CA ASN A 238 1.57 21.02 -28.63
C ASN A 238 1.77 20.12 -27.39
N PRO A 239 2.09 18.82 -27.51
CA PRO A 239 2.25 17.94 -26.35
C PRO A 239 3.45 18.32 -25.47
N ASN A 240 4.40 19.09 -26.00
CA ASN A 240 5.54 19.58 -25.25
C ASN A 240 5.36 21.06 -24.83
N ASP A 241 4.12 21.55 -24.67
CA ASP A 241 3.85 22.93 -24.26
C ASP A 241 4.00 23.11 -22.75
N PRO A 242 5.05 23.80 -22.27
CA PRO A 242 5.23 24.03 -20.84
C PRO A 242 4.11 24.89 -20.25
N GLN A 243 3.40 25.68 -21.05
CA GLN A 243 2.26 26.50 -20.60
C GLN A 243 1.01 25.66 -20.31
N ALA A 244 0.98 24.38 -20.70
CA ALA A 244 -0.09 23.46 -20.39
C ALA A 244 0.16 22.65 -19.10
N MET A 245 1.34 22.80 -18.48
CA MET A 245 1.65 22.21 -17.17
C MET A 245 0.86 22.92 -16.08
N ARG A 246 0.22 22.17 -15.19
CA ARG A 246 -0.57 22.71 -14.07
C ARG A 246 -0.42 21.85 -12.82
N ASN A 247 -0.81 22.37 -11.67
CA ASN A 247 -0.85 21.59 -10.44
C ASN A 247 -2.09 20.69 -10.37
N TYR A 248 -1.95 19.53 -9.72
CA TYR A 248 -3.06 18.67 -9.33
C TYR A 248 -2.97 18.28 -7.84
N THR A 249 -4.10 17.82 -7.30
CA THR A 249 -4.19 17.13 -6.01
C THR A 249 -5.03 15.88 -6.16
N GLU A 250 -4.48 14.72 -5.81
CA GLU A 250 -5.22 13.46 -5.70
C GLU A 250 -5.45 13.10 -4.24
N SER A 251 -6.71 12.86 -3.86
CA SER A 251 -7.09 12.39 -2.53
C SER A 251 -7.74 11.00 -2.60
N PHE A 252 -7.43 10.16 -1.63
CA PHE A 252 -7.87 8.76 -1.57
C PHE A 252 -8.65 8.49 -0.28
N GLU A 253 -9.86 7.94 -0.42
CA GLU A 253 -10.64 7.45 0.71
C GLU A 253 -10.60 5.91 0.71
N TYR A 254 -10.35 5.30 1.88
CA TYR A 254 -10.30 3.85 2.03
C TYR A 254 -11.33 3.34 3.05
N ASP A 255 -11.74 2.09 2.90
CA ASP A 255 -12.40 1.36 3.98
C ASP A 255 -11.39 0.89 5.05
N ALA A 256 -11.84 0.11 6.04
CA ALA A 256 -10.98 -0.32 7.14
C ALA A 256 -9.88 -1.33 6.74
N VAL A 257 -10.03 -2.01 5.59
CA VAL A 257 -9.11 -3.05 5.12
C VAL A 257 -8.29 -2.61 3.91
N GLY A 258 -8.45 -1.37 3.44
CA GLY A 258 -7.64 -0.78 2.38
C GLY A 258 -8.23 -0.91 0.98
N ASN A 259 -9.52 -1.21 0.81
CA ASN A 259 -10.15 -0.97 -0.48
C ASN A 259 -10.31 0.54 -0.69
N ILE A 260 -9.91 1.03 -1.85
CA ILE A 260 -10.21 2.41 -2.28
C ILE A 260 -11.72 2.52 -2.45
N LEU A 261 -12.33 3.50 -1.77
CA LEU A 261 -13.74 3.88 -1.87
C LEU A 261 -13.92 5.08 -2.81
N LYS A 262 -12.96 6.02 -2.79
CA LYS A 262 -12.90 7.14 -3.72
C LYS A 262 -11.48 7.50 -4.10
N MET A 263 -11.32 7.90 -5.35
CA MET A 263 -10.14 8.59 -5.86
C MET A 263 -10.63 9.92 -6.43
N ILE A 264 -10.15 11.02 -5.88
CA ILE A 264 -10.58 12.38 -6.21
C ILE A 264 -9.39 13.08 -6.82
N HIS A 265 -9.49 13.52 -8.06
CA HIS A 265 -8.47 14.29 -8.76
C HIS A 265 -8.97 15.73 -8.92
N ALA A 266 -8.31 16.66 -8.26
CA ALA A 266 -8.56 18.08 -8.34
C ALA A 266 -7.45 18.74 -9.16
N ALA A 267 -7.78 19.13 -10.38
CA ALA A 267 -6.91 19.88 -11.27
C ALA A 267 -7.05 21.39 -11.00
N GLN A 268 -5.94 22.12 -11.11
CA GLN A 268 -5.95 23.58 -11.05
C GLN A 268 -6.91 24.16 -12.12
N GLY A 269 -7.79 25.08 -11.72
CA GLY A 269 -8.77 25.71 -12.62
C GLY A 269 -10.08 24.92 -12.82
N SER A 270 -10.33 23.86 -12.04
CA SER A 270 -11.53 23.00 -12.05
C SER A 270 -11.73 22.14 -13.31
N THR A 271 -11.39 22.62 -14.51
CA THR A 271 -11.40 21.80 -15.74
C THR A 271 -10.42 20.63 -15.59
N GLY A 272 -10.86 19.42 -15.94
CA GLY A 272 -10.06 18.20 -15.74
C GLY A 272 -10.16 17.58 -14.34
N SER A 273 -10.90 18.20 -13.41
CA SER A 273 -11.17 17.57 -12.10
C SER A 273 -12.24 16.48 -12.22
N TRP A 274 -12.05 15.37 -11.50
CA TRP A 274 -12.98 14.24 -11.51
C TRP A 274 -12.95 13.47 -10.19
N THR A 275 -14.03 12.72 -9.93
CA THR A 275 -14.11 11.81 -8.79
C THR A 275 -14.54 10.43 -9.26
N ARG A 276 -13.69 9.43 -9.00
CA ARG A 276 -14.01 8.02 -9.16
C ARG A 276 -14.50 7.47 -7.83
N ARG A 277 -15.74 7.00 -7.78
CA ARG A 277 -16.31 6.24 -6.66
C ARG A 277 -16.21 4.75 -6.97
N TYR A 278 -15.98 3.95 -5.94
CA TYR A 278 -15.79 2.50 -6.04
C TYR A 278 -16.94 1.78 -5.35
N ASP A 279 -17.55 0.84 -6.05
CA ASP A 279 -18.54 -0.08 -5.50
C ASP A 279 -17.86 -1.39 -5.09
N ILE A 280 -17.59 -1.55 -3.80
CA ILE A 280 -16.96 -2.74 -3.25
C ILE A 280 -18.04 -3.71 -2.78
N ALA A 281 -17.90 -4.98 -3.14
CA ALA A 281 -18.82 -6.02 -2.72
C ALA A 281 -18.96 -6.08 -1.19
N VAL A 282 -20.19 -6.19 -0.68
CA VAL A 282 -20.42 -6.18 0.78
C VAL A 282 -19.91 -7.41 1.51
N THR A 283 -19.63 -8.50 0.79
CA THR A 283 -19.17 -9.80 1.34
C THR A 283 -17.71 -10.13 0.99
N SER A 284 -17.03 -9.28 0.21
CA SER A 284 -15.65 -9.54 -0.24
C SER A 284 -14.92 -8.26 -0.60
N ASN A 285 -13.66 -8.36 -1.02
CA ASN A 285 -12.89 -7.20 -1.46
C ASN A 285 -12.97 -6.95 -2.98
N ARG A 286 -13.93 -7.57 -3.68
CA ARG A 286 -14.12 -7.44 -5.14
C ARG A 286 -14.70 -6.06 -5.47
N LEU A 287 -14.13 -5.40 -6.48
CA LEU A 287 -14.67 -4.16 -7.06
C LEU A 287 -15.76 -4.52 -8.08
N LEU A 288 -17.01 -4.22 -7.79
CA LEU A 288 -18.16 -4.51 -8.67
C LEU A 288 -18.34 -3.43 -9.75
N GLY A 289 -18.01 -2.18 -9.43
CA GLY A 289 -18.08 -1.09 -10.40
C GLY A 289 -17.37 0.18 -9.95
N THR A 290 -17.12 1.08 -10.90
CA THR A 290 -16.67 2.45 -10.64
C THR A 290 -17.57 3.46 -11.35
N SER A 291 -17.63 4.67 -10.79
CA SER A 291 -18.36 5.77 -11.41
C SER A 291 -17.54 6.39 -12.54
N LEU A 292 -18.23 6.75 -13.62
CA LEU A 292 -17.72 7.57 -14.72
C LEU A 292 -18.17 9.03 -14.57
N PRO A 293 -17.54 9.98 -15.29
CA PRO A 293 -17.98 11.38 -15.25
C PRO A 293 -19.44 11.49 -15.71
N GLY A 294 -20.27 12.16 -14.91
CA GLY A 294 -21.72 12.28 -15.16
C GLY A 294 -22.59 11.29 -14.41
N ASP A 295 -22.03 10.22 -13.80
CA ASP A 295 -22.80 9.29 -12.98
C ASP A 295 -23.33 9.98 -11.71
N VAL A 296 -24.63 9.81 -11.44
CA VAL A 296 -25.24 10.26 -10.19
C VAL A 296 -24.80 9.39 -8.99
N LEU A 297 -24.97 9.89 -7.77
CA LEU A 297 -24.57 9.15 -6.57
C LEU A 297 -25.28 7.78 -6.51
N GLY A 298 -24.50 6.71 -6.30
CA GLY A 298 -24.98 5.32 -6.30
C GLY A 298 -25.05 4.65 -7.68
N GLN A 299 -24.80 5.39 -8.77
CA GLN A 299 -24.61 4.82 -10.11
C GLN A 299 -23.12 4.52 -10.35
N TYR A 300 -22.87 3.34 -10.94
CA TYR A 300 -21.55 2.85 -11.34
C TYR A 300 -21.63 2.27 -12.75
N SER A 301 -21.31 3.09 -13.76
CA SER A 301 -21.46 2.71 -15.17
C SER A 301 -20.33 1.82 -15.68
N ALA A 302 -19.16 1.84 -15.04
CA ALA A 302 -18.04 0.94 -15.37
C ALA A 302 -18.08 -0.29 -14.46
N THR A 303 -18.48 -1.45 -14.97
CA THR A 303 -18.67 -2.68 -14.17
C THR A 303 -17.56 -3.69 -14.36
N TYR A 304 -17.37 -4.56 -13.36
CA TYR A 304 -16.37 -5.63 -13.38
C TYR A 304 -16.99 -6.92 -12.84
N SER A 305 -16.73 -8.02 -13.53
CA SER A 305 -17.13 -9.36 -13.09
C SER A 305 -15.92 -10.20 -12.69
N TYR A 306 -16.16 -11.28 -11.96
CA TYR A 306 -15.11 -12.16 -11.43
C TYR A 306 -15.51 -13.63 -11.57
N ASP A 307 -14.52 -14.49 -11.66
CA ASP A 307 -14.68 -15.92 -11.47
C ASP A 307 -14.81 -16.31 -9.97
N GLU A 308 -14.89 -17.61 -9.71
CA GLU A 308 -15.00 -18.16 -8.36
C GLU A 308 -13.72 -17.93 -7.54
N HIS A 309 -12.55 -17.94 -8.18
CA HIS A 309 -11.25 -17.72 -7.54
C HIS A 309 -10.96 -16.25 -7.22
N GLY A 310 -11.73 -15.31 -7.79
CA GLY A 310 -11.61 -13.88 -7.56
C GLY A 310 -10.71 -13.17 -8.58
N SER A 311 -10.55 -13.71 -9.78
CA SER A 311 -9.90 -13.03 -10.88
C SER A 311 -10.94 -12.30 -11.73
N MET A 312 -10.64 -11.05 -12.15
CA MET A 312 -11.55 -10.27 -12.98
C MET A 312 -11.77 -10.96 -14.34
N THR A 313 -13.03 -11.16 -14.74
CA THR A 313 -13.40 -11.81 -16.01
C THR A 313 -13.90 -10.82 -17.07
N THR A 314 -14.26 -9.60 -16.69
CA THR A 314 -14.60 -8.52 -17.63
C THR A 314 -14.19 -7.16 -17.09
N MET A 315 -13.96 -6.21 -18.00
CA MET A 315 -13.75 -4.78 -17.72
C MET A 315 -14.53 -3.96 -18.77
N PRO A 316 -14.77 -2.65 -18.57
CA PRO A 316 -15.51 -1.85 -19.54
C PRO A 316 -14.98 -1.88 -20.98
N HIS A 317 -13.68 -2.12 -21.16
CA HIS A 317 -13.01 -2.22 -22.46
C HIS A 317 -12.64 -3.66 -22.87
N LEU A 318 -12.89 -4.64 -21.99
CA LEU A 318 -12.53 -6.05 -22.21
C LEU A 318 -13.78 -6.91 -21.97
N ASP A 319 -14.35 -7.41 -23.08
CA ASP A 319 -15.56 -8.23 -23.08
C ASP A 319 -15.34 -9.60 -22.41
N GLY A 320 -14.09 -10.05 -22.33
CA GLY A 320 -13.74 -11.29 -21.65
C GLY A 320 -12.28 -11.35 -21.24
N ILE A 321 -12.02 -11.93 -20.08
CA ILE A 321 -10.69 -12.28 -19.57
C ILE A 321 -10.79 -13.71 -19.06
N ALA A 322 -10.07 -14.63 -19.72
CA ALA A 322 -10.01 -16.02 -19.30
C ALA A 322 -8.70 -16.31 -18.56
N TRP A 323 -8.80 -17.12 -17.52
CA TRP A 323 -7.71 -17.52 -16.65
C TRP A 323 -7.44 -19.01 -16.81
N ASP A 324 -6.18 -19.42 -16.67
CA ASP A 324 -5.81 -20.84 -16.67
C ASP A 324 -5.98 -21.48 -15.28
N LEU A 325 -5.65 -22.77 -15.18
CA LEU A 325 -5.77 -23.54 -13.93
C LEU A 325 -4.81 -23.08 -12.81
N LYS A 326 -3.87 -22.18 -13.11
CA LYS A 326 -2.93 -21.57 -12.16
C LYS A 326 -3.30 -20.10 -11.87
N ASP A 327 -4.51 -19.69 -12.22
CA ASP A 327 -5.01 -18.31 -12.11
C ASP A 327 -4.12 -17.29 -12.86
N GLN A 328 -3.60 -17.69 -14.02
CA GLN A 328 -2.82 -16.82 -14.91
C GLN A 328 -3.67 -16.36 -16.10
N LYS A 329 -3.61 -15.07 -16.43
CA LYS A 329 -4.39 -14.47 -17.53
C LYS A 329 -3.97 -15.11 -18.85
N ARG A 330 -4.85 -15.88 -19.48
CA ARG A 330 -4.54 -16.70 -20.67
C ARG A 330 -5.06 -16.07 -21.96
N GLU A 331 -6.21 -15.41 -21.88
CA GLU A 331 -6.91 -14.87 -23.05
C GLU A 331 -7.67 -13.60 -22.66
N VAL A 332 -7.70 -12.61 -23.55
CA VAL A 332 -8.45 -11.37 -23.39
C VAL A 332 -9.17 -11.04 -24.71
N ASP A 333 -10.49 -10.94 -24.66
CA ASP A 333 -11.32 -10.43 -25.75
C ASP A 333 -11.52 -8.91 -25.57
N LYS A 334 -11.15 -8.14 -26.59
CA LYS A 334 -11.25 -6.66 -26.60
C LYS A 334 -12.56 -6.14 -27.19
N GLY A 335 -13.61 -6.95 -27.28
CA GLY A 335 -14.95 -6.50 -27.68
C GLY A 335 -15.00 -5.88 -29.07
N GLY A 336 -14.38 -6.56 -30.05
CA GLY A 336 -14.25 -6.10 -31.43
C GLY A 336 -12.84 -5.59 -31.79
N GLY A 337 -11.97 -5.38 -30.80
CA GLY A 337 -10.54 -5.08 -30.98
C GLY A 337 -9.65 -6.32 -31.23
N GLY A 338 -10.24 -7.50 -31.42
CA GLY A 338 -9.52 -8.78 -31.53
C GLY A 338 -9.22 -9.43 -30.18
N THR A 339 -8.45 -10.51 -30.20
CA THR A 339 -8.16 -11.35 -29.03
C THR A 339 -6.67 -11.38 -28.73
N VAL A 340 -6.31 -11.28 -27.45
CA VAL A 340 -4.92 -11.36 -26.97
C VAL A 340 -4.73 -12.64 -26.17
N TYR A 341 -3.73 -13.44 -26.55
CA TYR A 341 -3.34 -14.70 -25.91
C TYR A 341 -2.02 -14.56 -25.17
N PHE A 342 -1.90 -15.29 -24.06
CA PHE A 342 -0.71 -15.29 -23.20
C PHE A 342 -0.32 -16.73 -22.85
N THR A 343 0.97 -17.05 -22.96
CA THR A 343 1.51 -18.33 -22.51
C THR A 343 2.63 -18.14 -21.50
N TYR A 344 2.74 -19.09 -20.57
CA TYR A 344 3.62 -19.02 -19.41
C TYR A 344 4.52 -20.26 -19.31
N ASP A 345 5.70 -20.08 -18.74
CA ASP A 345 6.59 -21.19 -18.41
C ASP A 345 6.11 -21.97 -17.18
N ALA A 346 6.86 -23.02 -16.82
CA ALA A 346 6.55 -23.84 -15.66
C ALA A 346 6.54 -23.05 -14.32
N GLY A 347 7.35 -21.99 -14.23
CA GLY A 347 7.45 -21.08 -13.07
C GLY A 347 6.41 -19.96 -13.08
N GLY A 348 5.59 -19.87 -14.12
CA GLY A 348 4.54 -18.88 -14.28
C GLY A 348 5.01 -17.52 -14.80
N GLN A 349 6.21 -17.44 -15.40
CA GLN A 349 6.65 -16.24 -16.12
C GLN A 349 6.08 -16.25 -17.54
N ARG A 350 5.62 -15.09 -18.02
CA ARG A 350 5.10 -14.92 -19.37
C ARG A 350 6.22 -15.15 -20.39
N VAL A 351 5.98 -16.03 -21.35
CA VAL A 351 6.92 -16.38 -22.42
C VAL A 351 6.43 -15.89 -23.78
N ARG A 352 5.12 -15.84 -24.01
CA ARG A 352 4.56 -15.32 -25.27
C ARG A 352 3.32 -14.48 -25.00
N LYS A 353 3.17 -13.41 -25.78
CA LYS A 353 1.94 -12.62 -25.94
C LYS A 353 1.62 -12.55 -27.42
N VAL A 354 0.38 -12.81 -27.83
CA VAL A 354 -0.06 -12.75 -29.24
C VAL A 354 -1.37 -11.98 -29.32
N TRP A 355 -1.45 -10.93 -30.12
CA TRP A 355 -2.66 -10.17 -30.39
C TRP A 355 -3.10 -10.39 -31.84
N GLU A 356 -4.27 -11.00 -32.00
CA GLU A 356 -4.89 -11.22 -33.30
C GLU A 356 -6.01 -10.20 -33.52
N HIS A 357 -5.90 -9.35 -34.54
CA HIS A 357 -6.93 -8.35 -34.85
C HIS A 357 -6.90 -7.95 -36.33
N GLY A 358 -8.07 -7.86 -36.98
CA GLY A 358 -8.16 -7.31 -38.34
C GLY A 358 -7.27 -7.96 -39.41
N GLY A 359 -6.93 -9.26 -39.27
CA GLY A 359 -6.00 -9.96 -40.17
C GLY A 359 -4.51 -9.70 -39.90
N ILE A 360 -4.20 -8.97 -38.82
CA ILE A 360 -2.87 -8.72 -38.28
C ILE A 360 -2.66 -9.63 -37.08
N VAL A 361 -1.45 -10.18 -36.94
CA VAL A 361 -1.00 -10.89 -35.74
C VAL A 361 0.25 -10.21 -35.22
N GLU A 362 0.17 -9.63 -34.02
CA GLU A 362 1.31 -9.05 -33.33
C GLU A 362 1.73 -9.99 -32.20
N GLU A 363 2.95 -10.49 -32.24
CA GLU A 363 3.47 -11.38 -31.22
C GLU A 363 4.70 -10.80 -30.54
N ARG A 364 4.86 -11.16 -29.26
CA ARG A 364 6.05 -10.90 -28.48
C ARG A 364 6.46 -12.14 -27.72
N ILE A 365 7.72 -12.50 -27.85
CA ILE A 365 8.36 -13.65 -27.21
C ILE A 365 9.36 -13.10 -26.17
N TYR A 366 9.27 -13.60 -24.93
CA TYR A 366 10.11 -13.21 -23.81
C TYR A 366 11.05 -14.36 -23.45
N LEU A 367 12.35 -14.09 -23.49
CA LEU A 367 13.44 -15.06 -23.33
C LEU A 367 14.40 -14.57 -22.25
N GLY A 368 13.85 -14.22 -21.07
CA GLY A 368 14.61 -13.61 -19.98
C GLY A 368 15.09 -12.21 -20.33
N GLY A 369 16.42 -12.05 -20.49
CA GLY A 369 17.03 -10.77 -20.86
C GLY A 369 16.87 -10.37 -22.33
N PHE A 370 16.08 -11.10 -23.13
CA PHE A 370 15.92 -10.87 -24.56
C PHE A 370 14.45 -11.00 -24.98
N GLU A 371 14.04 -10.21 -25.96
CA GLU A 371 12.70 -10.25 -26.55
C GLU A 371 12.73 -10.22 -28.07
N VAL A 372 11.75 -10.87 -28.68
CA VAL A 372 11.45 -10.75 -30.11
C VAL A 372 10.02 -10.27 -30.25
N TYR A 373 9.79 -9.24 -31.05
CA TYR A 373 8.47 -8.81 -31.47
C TYR A 373 8.33 -8.93 -32.97
N ARG A 374 7.21 -9.48 -33.41
CA ARG A 374 6.86 -9.64 -34.82
C ARG A 374 5.45 -9.16 -35.06
N ARG A 375 5.25 -8.41 -36.15
CA ARG A 375 3.94 -8.15 -36.72
C ARG A 375 3.84 -8.92 -38.02
N HIS A 376 2.78 -9.70 -38.14
CA HIS A 376 2.45 -10.46 -39.32
C HIS A 376 1.24 -9.85 -40.01
N GLU A 377 1.32 -9.75 -41.34
CA GLU A 377 0.20 -9.40 -42.20
C GLU A 377 0.06 -10.45 -43.29
N LEU A 378 -1.13 -11.03 -43.42
CA LEU A 378 -1.39 -12.12 -44.37
C LEU A 378 -0.38 -13.29 -44.23
N GLY A 379 0.05 -13.57 -42.99
CA GLY A 379 0.99 -14.64 -42.65
C GLY A 379 2.47 -14.34 -42.91
N ASN A 380 2.83 -13.13 -43.33
CA ASN A 380 4.22 -12.73 -43.52
C ASN A 380 4.65 -11.76 -42.43
N VAL A 381 5.86 -11.93 -41.89
CA VAL A 381 6.48 -10.94 -40.99
C VAL A 381 6.73 -9.65 -41.76
N VAL A 382 6.04 -8.58 -41.38
CA VAL A 382 6.22 -7.24 -41.97
C VAL A 382 7.08 -6.32 -41.11
N LEU A 383 7.17 -6.60 -39.81
CA LEU A 383 8.03 -5.89 -38.87
C LEU A 383 8.57 -6.90 -37.85
N GLU A 384 9.87 -6.88 -37.61
CA GLU A 384 10.52 -7.62 -36.54
C GLU A 384 11.46 -6.69 -35.77
N ARG A 385 11.33 -6.71 -34.44
CA ARG A 385 12.20 -5.98 -33.53
C ARG A 385 12.69 -6.91 -32.44
N GLU A 386 14.00 -7.02 -32.32
CA GLU A 386 14.69 -7.73 -31.26
C GLU A 386 15.14 -6.73 -30.18
N THR A 387 15.02 -7.09 -28.91
CA THR A 387 15.34 -6.21 -27.79
C THR A 387 16.17 -6.95 -26.74
N LEU A 388 17.39 -6.46 -26.51
CA LEU A 388 18.25 -6.91 -25.41
C LEU A 388 17.98 -6.03 -24.18
N HIS A 389 17.72 -6.65 -23.04
CA HIS A 389 17.61 -5.99 -21.75
C HIS A 389 18.93 -6.11 -21.00
N VAL A 390 19.46 -4.97 -20.56
CA VAL A 390 20.67 -4.92 -19.75
C VAL A 390 20.27 -4.48 -18.34
N MET A 391 20.60 -5.35 -17.39
CA MET A 391 20.31 -5.20 -15.96
C MET A 391 21.59 -4.84 -15.22
N ASP A 392 21.47 -4.09 -14.13
CA ASP A 392 22.58 -3.68 -13.29
C ASP A 392 22.60 -4.38 -11.92
N ASP A 393 22.09 -5.61 -11.82
CA ASP A 393 21.79 -6.37 -10.57
C ASP A 393 20.49 -6.00 -9.84
N ALA A 394 20.06 -4.75 -9.88
CA ALA A 394 18.87 -4.29 -9.17
C ALA A 394 17.70 -3.96 -10.11
N ARG A 395 18.01 -3.36 -11.27
CA ARG A 395 17.01 -2.85 -12.22
C ARG A 395 17.53 -2.89 -13.65
N ARG A 396 16.63 -2.61 -14.59
CA ARG A 396 16.99 -2.38 -15.98
C ARG A 396 17.66 -1.02 -16.10
N ILE A 397 18.80 -0.99 -16.78
CA ILE A 397 19.56 0.24 -17.04
C ILE A 397 19.57 0.63 -18.50
N ALA A 398 19.42 -0.34 -19.41
CA ALA A 398 19.37 -0.08 -20.83
C ALA A 398 18.55 -1.14 -21.56
N MET A 399 17.98 -0.71 -22.68
CA MET A 399 17.41 -1.57 -23.70
C MET A 399 18.17 -1.33 -25.00
N VAL A 400 18.55 -2.39 -25.69
CA VAL A 400 19.14 -2.31 -27.03
C VAL A 400 18.13 -2.85 -28.02
N GLU A 401 17.49 -1.96 -28.77
CA GLU A 401 16.47 -2.30 -29.75
C GLU A 401 17.07 -2.36 -31.15
N THR A 402 16.79 -3.43 -31.89
CA THR A 402 17.23 -3.61 -33.27
C THR A 402 16.03 -4.00 -34.13
N LYS A 403 15.73 -3.23 -35.17
CA LYS A 403 14.80 -3.66 -36.22
C LYS A 403 15.54 -4.56 -37.20
N THR A 404 15.07 -5.77 -37.37
CA THR A 404 15.64 -6.78 -38.29
C THR A 404 14.81 -6.91 -39.57
N VAL A 405 13.51 -6.61 -39.49
CA VAL A 405 12.58 -6.56 -40.63
C VAL A 405 11.70 -5.32 -40.48
N ASP A 406 11.50 -4.56 -41.56
CA ASP A 406 10.52 -3.48 -41.65
C ASP A 406 10.17 -3.27 -43.13
N THR A 407 9.04 -3.80 -43.59
CA THR A 407 8.64 -3.70 -45.01
C THR A 407 8.20 -2.29 -45.41
N SER A 408 7.95 -1.40 -44.43
CA SER A 408 7.67 0.01 -44.70
C SER A 408 8.94 0.81 -45.01
N ASP A 409 10.11 0.31 -44.61
CA ASP A 409 11.42 0.85 -44.97
C ASP A 409 12.18 -0.11 -45.91
N PRO A 410 12.03 0.03 -47.24
CA PRO A 410 12.70 -0.84 -48.19
C PRO A 410 14.23 -0.73 -48.16
N ASN A 411 14.80 0.27 -47.47
CA ASN A 411 16.23 0.48 -47.32
C ASN A 411 16.69 0.29 -45.87
N LEU A 412 15.96 -0.49 -45.06
CA LEU A 412 16.28 -0.72 -43.66
C LEU A 412 17.76 -1.11 -43.49
N VAL A 413 18.50 -0.26 -42.79
CA VAL A 413 19.84 -0.58 -42.31
C VAL A 413 19.71 -1.10 -40.89
N VAL A 414 19.94 -2.40 -40.72
CA VAL A 414 19.89 -3.07 -39.40
C VAL A 414 20.93 -2.44 -38.48
N THR A 415 20.44 -1.62 -37.55
CA THR A 415 21.25 -0.90 -36.57
C THR A 415 20.60 -1.02 -35.20
N SER A 416 21.43 -1.21 -34.19
CA SER A 416 21.00 -1.30 -32.80
C SER A 416 20.98 0.07 -32.16
N ARG A 417 19.92 0.37 -31.42
CA ARG A 417 19.74 1.63 -30.68
C ARG A 417 19.71 1.35 -29.19
N VAL A 418 20.63 1.96 -28.46
CA VAL A 418 20.69 1.86 -26.99
C VAL A 418 19.79 2.95 -26.39
N ARG A 419 18.92 2.55 -25.48
CA ARG A 419 18.04 3.41 -24.68
C ARG A 419 18.36 3.17 -23.21
N TYR A 420 19.10 4.06 -22.59
CA TYR A 420 19.34 4.03 -21.15
C TYR A 420 18.05 4.40 -20.43
N GLN A 421 17.67 3.64 -19.40
CA GLN A 421 16.50 3.91 -18.57
C GLN A 421 16.94 4.32 -17.18
N LEU A 422 16.70 5.58 -16.82
CA LEU A 422 16.99 6.13 -15.50
C LEU A 422 15.70 6.23 -14.70
N GLY A 423 15.70 5.61 -13.53
CA GLY A 423 14.51 5.48 -12.69
C GLY A 423 14.51 6.38 -11.46
N ASN A 424 13.32 6.54 -10.86
CA ASN A 424 13.16 7.10 -9.52
C ASN A 424 13.46 6.05 -8.43
N HIS A 425 13.14 6.36 -7.17
CA HIS A 425 13.34 5.47 -6.01
C HIS A 425 12.53 4.17 -6.08
N LEU A 426 11.42 4.15 -6.81
CA LEU A 426 10.61 2.95 -7.06
C LEU A 426 11.11 2.13 -8.27
N GLY A 427 12.13 2.62 -8.98
CA GLY A 427 12.57 2.04 -10.25
C GLY A 427 11.62 2.33 -11.41
N SER A 428 10.68 3.27 -11.27
CA SER A 428 9.86 3.73 -12.40
C SER A 428 10.74 4.46 -13.38
N ALA A 429 10.73 4.08 -14.66
CA ALA A 429 11.56 4.69 -15.70
C ALA A 429 11.13 6.14 -15.91
N ALA A 430 11.86 7.11 -15.36
CA ALA A 430 11.50 8.52 -15.45
C ALA A 430 12.11 9.15 -16.71
N LEU A 431 13.36 8.80 -17.04
CA LEU A 431 14.10 9.41 -18.13
C LEU A 431 14.71 8.33 -19.03
N GLU A 432 14.57 8.49 -20.35
CA GLU A 432 15.27 7.67 -21.34
C GLU A 432 16.30 8.49 -22.09
N LEU A 433 17.53 7.98 -22.18
CA LEU A 433 18.65 8.63 -22.88
C LEU A 433 19.19 7.76 -24.00
N ASP A 434 19.72 8.39 -25.04
CA ASP A 434 20.41 7.67 -26.12
C ASP A 434 21.88 7.34 -25.76
N HIS A 435 22.57 6.76 -26.73
CA HIS A 435 23.99 6.40 -26.64
C HIS A 435 24.95 7.58 -26.41
N ALA A 436 24.52 8.83 -26.67
CA ALA A 436 25.29 10.05 -26.45
C ALA A 436 24.84 10.83 -25.20
N GLY A 437 23.88 10.28 -24.44
CA GLY A 437 23.31 10.93 -23.26
C GLY A 437 22.26 12.01 -23.59
N ALA A 438 21.79 12.08 -24.83
CA ALA A 438 20.70 12.98 -25.21
C ALA A 438 19.35 12.41 -24.75
N VAL A 439 18.43 13.29 -24.34
CA VAL A 439 17.11 12.89 -23.86
C VAL A 439 16.25 12.38 -25.00
N ILE A 440 15.72 11.16 -24.86
CA ILE A 440 14.73 10.56 -25.76
C ILE A 440 13.32 10.83 -25.25
N SER A 441 13.06 10.53 -23.98
CA SER A 441 11.77 10.74 -23.34
C SER A 441 11.90 11.03 -21.85
N TYR A 442 10.93 11.75 -21.31
CA TYR A 442 10.77 12.01 -19.88
C TYR A 442 9.33 11.71 -19.47
N GLU A 443 9.12 11.12 -18.31
CA GLU A 443 7.81 10.71 -17.83
C GLU A 443 7.68 10.89 -16.32
N GLU A 444 6.58 11.52 -15.90
CA GLU A 444 6.15 11.63 -14.51
C GLU A 444 4.91 10.76 -14.29
N TYR A 445 4.74 10.28 -13.06
CA TYR A 445 3.65 9.37 -12.69
C TYR A 445 2.84 9.95 -11.53
N HIS A 446 1.52 9.79 -11.59
CA HIS A 446 0.66 9.84 -10.42
C HIS A 446 1.05 8.71 -9.44
N PRO A 447 0.70 8.82 -8.15
CA PRO A 447 1.12 7.86 -7.13
C PRO A 447 0.80 6.40 -7.45
N TYR A 448 -0.33 6.12 -8.10
CA TYR A 448 -0.74 4.76 -8.49
C TYR A 448 -0.35 4.37 -9.93
N GLY A 449 0.53 5.12 -10.58
CA GLY A 449 1.22 4.68 -11.79
C GLY A 449 0.52 4.96 -13.13
N THR A 450 -0.58 5.72 -13.15
CA THR A 450 -0.98 6.46 -14.36
C THR A 450 0.07 7.55 -14.60
N SER A 451 0.41 7.88 -15.85
CA SER A 451 1.35 8.99 -16.06
C SER A 451 0.68 10.32 -15.70
N ALA A 452 1.45 11.35 -15.39
CA ALA A 452 0.98 12.71 -15.15
C ALA A 452 1.46 13.65 -16.26
N TYR A 453 2.64 13.36 -16.79
CA TYR A 453 3.27 14.08 -17.88
C TYR A 453 4.18 13.14 -18.66
N HIS A 454 4.25 13.30 -19.98
CA HIS A 454 5.16 12.55 -20.83
C HIS A 454 5.72 13.44 -21.96
N ALA A 455 7.02 13.69 -21.95
CA ALA A 455 7.70 14.44 -23.01
C ALA A 455 8.53 13.51 -23.89
N VAL A 456 8.56 13.82 -25.18
CA VAL A 456 9.32 13.06 -26.18
C VAL A 456 10.09 14.01 -27.09
N ALA A 457 11.34 13.66 -27.38
CA ALA A 457 12.19 14.41 -28.31
C ALA A 457 11.63 14.40 -29.74
N SER A 458 11.65 15.56 -30.41
CA SER A 458 11.18 15.70 -31.79
C SER A 458 12.07 14.94 -32.77
N GLY A 459 11.47 14.28 -33.76
CA GLY A 459 12.20 13.59 -34.83
C GLY A 459 12.90 12.30 -34.41
N VAL A 460 12.85 11.91 -33.13
CA VAL A 460 13.29 10.59 -32.69
C VAL A 460 12.18 9.59 -33.00
N GLU A 461 12.51 8.53 -33.72
CA GLU A 461 11.62 7.40 -33.89
C GLU A 461 11.47 6.71 -32.52
N VAL A 462 10.43 7.11 -31.81
CA VAL A 462 10.14 6.61 -30.47
C VAL A 462 9.25 5.40 -30.62
N SER A 463 9.83 4.21 -30.47
CA SER A 463 9.08 3.05 -30.02
C SER A 463 8.29 3.45 -28.77
N ALA A 464 7.03 3.04 -28.68
CA ALA A 464 6.25 3.29 -27.47
C ALA A 464 7.03 2.77 -26.26
N LYS A 465 7.25 3.64 -25.26
CA LYS A 465 7.97 3.28 -24.05
C LYS A 465 7.14 2.24 -23.29
N ARG A 466 7.51 0.97 -23.39
CA ARG A 466 6.75 -0.16 -22.83
C ARG A 466 6.99 -0.36 -21.34
N TYR A 467 8.23 -0.19 -20.92
CA TYR A 467 8.66 -0.37 -19.54
C TYR A 467 8.66 0.97 -18.81
N ARG A 468 7.74 1.12 -17.85
CA ARG A 468 7.35 2.43 -17.30
C ARG A 468 7.34 2.41 -15.77
N TYR A 469 6.15 2.44 -15.16
CA TYR A 469 5.96 2.45 -13.71
C TYR A 469 6.55 1.21 -13.04
N THR A 470 7.37 1.42 -12.01
CA THR A 470 8.13 0.38 -11.28
C THR A 470 8.97 -0.55 -12.18
N GLY A 471 9.35 -0.07 -13.37
CA GLY A 471 10.13 -0.82 -14.36
C GLY A 471 9.36 -1.93 -15.07
N LYS A 472 8.04 -2.01 -14.88
CA LYS A 472 7.18 -3.07 -15.45
C LYS A 472 6.63 -2.71 -16.82
N GLU A 473 6.36 -3.74 -17.60
CA GLU A 473 5.75 -3.59 -18.93
C GLU A 473 4.27 -3.25 -18.76
N ARG A 474 3.83 -2.19 -19.43
CA ARG A 474 2.41 -1.91 -19.64
C ARG A 474 1.97 -2.53 -20.97
N ASP A 475 1.06 -3.49 -20.92
CA ASP A 475 0.45 -4.06 -22.11
C ASP A 475 -0.43 -3.00 -22.78
N GLU A 476 -0.06 -2.56 -23.99
CA GLU A 476 -0.81 -1.56 -24.76
C GLU A 476 -2.23 -2.03 -25.08
N GLU A 477 -2.39 -3.34 -25.25
CA GLU A 477 -3.62 -3.94 -25.70
C GLU A 477 -4.68 -3.96 -24.60
N THR A 478 -4.26 -4.05 -23.33
CA THR A 478 -5.18 -4.16 -22.19
C THR A 478 -5.06 -3.00 -21.19
N GLY A 479 -4.02 -2.17 -21.29
CA GLY A 479 -3.67 -1.09 -20.37
C GLY A 479 -2.95 -1.55 -19.09
N LEU A 480 -2.93 -2.85 -18.81
CA LEU A 480 -2.50 -3.42 -17.53
C LEU A 480 -0.97 -3.54 -17.45
N TYR A 481 -0.41 -3.36 -16.26
CA TYR A 481 0.99 -3.67 -16.00
C TYR A 481 1.17 -5.16 -15.67
N TYR A 482 2.12 -5.82 -16.33
CA TYR A 482 2.50 -7.20 -16.01
C TYR A 482 3.59 -7.21 -14.92
N HIS A 483 3.26 -7.78 -13.76
CA HIS A 483 4.20 -7.89 -12.63
C HIS A 483 4.76 -9.31 -12.44
N GLY A 484 4.49 -10.27 -13.32
CA GLY A 484 4.92 -11.66 -13.12
C GLY A 484 3.73 -12.54 -12.71
N ALA A 485 3.36 -12.52 -11.43
CA ALA A 485 2.25 -13.32 -10.92
C ALA A 485 0.86 -12.70 -11.14
N ARG A 486 0.78 -11.37 -11.22
CA ARG A 486 -0.48 -10.63 -11.33
C ARG A 486 -0.39 -9.51 -12.36
N TYR A 487 -1.57 -9.03 -12.76
CA TYR A 487 -1.73 -7.83 -13.58
C TYR A 487 -2.27 -6.67 -12.74
N TYR A 488 -1.66 -5.51 -12.88
CA TYR A 488 -1.98 -4.30 -12.14
C TYR A 488 -2.76 -3.31 -13.02
N ALA A 489 -3.86 -2.78 -12.50
CA ALA A 489 -4.67 -1.74 -13.15
C ALA A 489 -4.37 -0.37 -12.49
N PRO A 490 -3.43 0.43 -13.05
CA PRO A 490 -2.97 1.66 -12.42
C PRO A 490 -4.09 2.70 -12.26
N TRP A 491 -5.00 2.82 -13.24
CA TRP A 491 -6.15 3.73 -13.15
C TRP A 491 -7.15 3.33 -12.06
N LEU A 492 -7.12 2.08 -11.59
CA LEU A 492 -7.94 1.64 -10.46
C LEU A 492 -7.18 1.63 -9.13
N GLY A 493 -5.85 1.74 -9.14
CA GLY A 493 -5.01 1.64 -7.95
C GLY A 493 -4.98 0.25 -7.32
N ARG A 494 -5.27 -0.83 -8.08
CA ARG A 494 -5.41 -2.19 -7.54
C ARG A 494 -5.04 -3.31 -8.50
N TRP A 495 -4.84 -4.51 -7.95
CA TRP A 495 -4.66 -5.76 -8.70
C TRP A 495 -5.96 -6.26 -9.31
N THR A 496 -5.86 -7.00 -10.43
CA THR A 496 -6.99 -7.61 -11.14
C THR A 496 -7.34 -9.01 -10.65
N SER A 497 -6.52 -9.60 -9.78
CA SER A 497 -6.72 -10.92 -9.17
C SER A 497 -6.20 -10.92 -7.73
N VAL A 498 -6.62 -11.93 -6.96
CA VAL A 498 -6.23 -12.13 -5.56
C VAL A 498 -4.72 -12.38 -5.45
N ASP A 499 -4.10 -11.87 -4.39
CA ASP A 499 -2.71 -12.18 -4.08
C ASP A 499 -2.46 -13.69 -3.92
N PRO A 500 -1.59 -14.31 -4.74
CA PRO A 500 -1.31 -15.75 -4.64
C PRO A 500 -0.57 -16.14 -3.34
N LYS A 501 0.04 -15.17 -2.65
CA LYS A 501 0.69 -15.37 -1.34
C LYS A 501 -0.17 -14.89 -0.18
N LEU A 502 -1.45 -14.53 -0.40
CA LEU A 502 -2.28 -13.98 0.66
C LEU A 502 -2.28 -14.91 1.88
N ASP A 503 -1.71 -14.43 2.98
CA ASP A 503 -1.86 -15.07 4.27
C ASP A 503 -3.29 -14.81 4.77
N ARG A 504 -3.93 -15.84 5.33
CA ARG A 504 -5.23 -15.71 6.00
C ARG A 504 -5.20 -14.69 7.15
N ALA A 505 -4.00 -14.38 7.67
CA ALA A 505 -3.79 -13.35 8.69
C ALA A 505 -3.59 -11.92 8.13
N SER A 506 -3.56 -11.73 6.81
CA SER A 506 -3.41 -10.39 6.22
C SER A 506 -4.62 -9.52 6.53
N ILE A 507 -4.38 -8.34 7.08
CA ILE A 507 -5.40 -7.32 7.36
C ILE A 507 -5.65 -6.40 6.16
N VAL A 508 -4.79 -6.47 5.15
CA VAL A 508 -4.87 -5.65 3.92
C VAL A 508 -5.67 -6.41 2.87
N ALA A 509 -6.56 -5.71 2.18
CA ALA A 509 -7.39 -6.26 1.11
C ALA A 509 -6.53 -6.98 0.05
N PRO A 510 -6.93 -8.19 -0.40
CA PRO A 510 -6.13 -9.03 -1.30
C PRO A 510 -5.82 -8.43 -2.68
N TYR A 511 -6.52 -7.35 -3.03
CA TYR A 511 -6.34 -6.63 -4.28
C TYR A 511 -5.61 -5.30 -4.10
N ALA A 512 -5.31 -4.89 -2.87
CA ALA A 512 -4.63 -3.63 -2.60
C ALA A 512 -3.23 -3.65 -3.20
N TYR A 513 -2.87 -2.58 -3.90
CA TYR A 513 -1.53 -2.41 -4.41
C TYR A 513 -0.63 -1.75 -3.36
N SER A 514 0.58 -2.31 -3.17
CA SER A 514 1.62 -1.74 -2.30
C SER A 514 1.14 -1.38 -0.88
N SER A 515 0.24 -2.17 -0.30
CA SER A 515 -0.38 -1.89 1.00
C SER A 515 -0.95 -0.46 1.12
N CYS A 516 -1.55 0.03 0.03
CA CYS A 516 -2.06 1.41 -0.12
C CYS A 516 -1.00 2.51 0.07
N SER A 517 0.28 2.16 -0.12
CA SER A 517 1.43 3.04 0.11
C SER A 517 2.36 3.07 -1.11
N PRO A 518 1.85 3.43 -2.32
CA PRO A 518 2.58 3.21 -3.58
C PRO A 518 3.82 4.10 -3.74
N ILE A 519 3.96 5.16 -2.94
CA ILE A 519 5.17 5.99 -2.89
C ILE A 519 6.29 5.32 -2.06
N LEU A 520 5.90 4.48 -1.10
CA LEU A 520 6.84 3.85 -0.17
C LEU A 520 7.21 2.44 -0.60
N ARG A 521 6.32 1.77 -1.33
CA ARG A 521 6.40 0.34 -1.62
C ARG A 521 6.07 0.05 -3.08
N PHE A 522 6.71 -0.97 -3.62
CA PHE A 522 6.44 -1.50 -4.96
C PHE A 522 6.41 -3.03 -4.91
N ASP A 523 5.68 -3.68 -5.81
CA ASP A 523 5.62 -5.14 -5.89
C ASP A 523 6.46 -5.64 -7.08
N PRO A 524 7.65 -6.24 -6.86
CA PRO A 524 8.54 -6.63 -7.93
C PRO A 524 8.08 -7.85 -8.73
N ASP A 525 7.25 -8.73 -8.17
CA ASP A 525 6.87 -9.98 -8.83
C ASP A 525 5.36 -10.30 -8.78
N GLY A 526 4.56 -9.35 -8.29
CA GLY A 526 3.13 -9.46 -8.14
C GLY A 526 2.72 -10.38 -7.01
N ARG A 527 3.57 -10.64 -6.02
CA ARG A 527 3.26 -11.53 -4.88
C ARG A 527 3.51 -10.89 -3.52
N GLU A 528 4.38 -9.89 -3.45
CA GLU A 528 4.78 -9.30 -2.17
C GLU A 528 5.41 -7.92 -2.42
N ASP A 529 4.82 -6.90 -1.81
CA ASP A 529 5.36 -5.57 -1.88
C ASP A 529 6.63 -5.42 -1.03
N LYS A 530 7.57 -4.63 -1.53
CA LYS A 530 8.85 -4.32 -0.88
C LYS A 530 8.96 -2.82 -0.65
N PRO A 531 9.62 -2.38 0.43
CA PRO A 531 9.92 -0.97 0.61
C PRO A 531 10.86 -0.48 -0.50
N SER A 532 10.64 0.76 -0.94
CA SER A 532 11.44 1.47 -1.95
C SER A 532 12.83 1.86 -1.47
N VAL A 533 13.02 1.94 -0.15
CA VAL A 533 14.32 2.16 0.50
C VAL A 533 14.65 0.91 1.33
N PRO A 534 15.82 0.28 1.15
CA PRO A 534 16.22 -0.82 2.01
C PRO A 534 16.26 -0.36 3.47
N VAL A 535 15.42 -0.94 4.33
CA VAL A 535 15.67 -0.87 5.77
C VAL A 535 16.99 -1.61 6.00
N PRO A 536 18.03 -1.01 6.61
CA PRO A 536 19.28 -1.70 6.83
C PRO A 536 19.01 -2.98 7.64
N ALA A 537 19.25 -4.12 7.01
CA ALA A 537 19.21 -5.41 7.70
C ALA A 537 20.22 -5.38 8.86
N PRO A 538 19.96 -6.08 9.98
CA PRO A 538 21.01 -6.31 10.97
C PRO A 538 22.24 -6.91 10.26
N ALA A 539 23.43 -6.43 10.65
CA ALA A 539 24.70 -6.83 10.05
C ALA A 539 24.77 -8.35 9.81
N PRO A 540 25.39 -8.82 8.71
CA PRO A 540 25.40 -10.24 8.33
C PRO A 540 26.14 -11.08 9.37
N GLY A 541 25.42 -11.49 10.41
CA GLY A 541 25.79 -12.57 11.31
C GLY A 541 25.40 -13.87 10.63
N VAL A 542 26.37 -14.48 9.94
CA VAL A 542 26.31 -15.85 9.38
C VAL A 542 25.15 -16.05 8.41
N TRP A 543 25.44 -15.98 7.10
CA TRP A 543 24.53 -16.41 6.04
C TRP A 543 23.98 -17.82 6.35
N ARG A 544 22.70 -17.90 6.73
CA ARG A 544 21.88 -19.06 6.39
C ARG A 544 21.62 -18.94 4.89
N THR A 545 22.18 -19.85 4.14
CA THR A 545 21.93 -20.07 2.72
C THR A 545 20.43 -20.31 2.49
N THR A 546 19.71 -19.30 2.02
CA THR A 546 18.43 -19.51 1.32
C THR A 546 18.66 -19.26 -0.16
N ALA A 547 19.28 -20.23 -0.82
CA ALA A 547 19.01 -20.44 -2.24
C ALA A 547 17.54 -20.91 -2.38
N PRO A 548 16.84 -20.56 -3.47
CA PRO A 548 15.60 -21.27 -3.80
C PRO A 548 15.91 -22.77 -3.91
N PRO A 549 15.04 -23.68 -3.41
CA PRO A 549 15.31 -25.09 -3.53
C PRO A 549 15.31 -25.47 -5.02
N PRO A 550 16.27 -26.28 -5.49
CA PRO A 550 16.17 -26.88 -6.81
C PRO A 550 14.91 -27.77 -6.85
N PRO A 551 14.23 -27.89 -8.02
CA PRO A 551 13.07 -28.75 -8.14
C PRO A 551 13.47 -30.20 -7.83
N GLY A 552 12.90 -30.82 -6.80
CA GLY A 552 12.99 -32.27 -6.58
C GLY A 552 13.60 -32.81 -5.26
N SER A 553 13.61 -32.07 -4.15
CA SER A 553 14.07 -32.65 -2.87
C SER A 553 12.98 -33.48 -2.16
N PRO A 554 13.25 -34.74 -1.72
CA PRO A 554 12.28 -35.59 -1.02
C PRO A 554 12.02 -35.13 0.43
N PRO A 555 10.87 -35.51 1.04
CA PRO A 555 10.47 -34.96 2.33
C PRO A 555 11.21 -35.61 3.51
N GLY A 556 11.78 -34.76 4.37
CA GLY A 556 11.95 -35.02 5.80
C GLY A 556 13.30 -35.58 6.25
N THR A 557 14.05 -34.77 6.99
CA THR A 557 14.63 -35.19 8.29
C THR A 557 14.41 -34.08 9.31
N PRO A 558 14.16 -34.42 10.59
CA PRO A 558 13.64 -33.47 11.57
C PRO A 558 14.73 -32.52 12.05
N GLU A 559 14.45 -31.21 11.98
CA GLU A 559 15.21 -30.20 12.69
C GLU A 559 15.24 -30.56 14.18
N VAL A 560 16.43 -30.70 14.74
CA VAL A 560 16.64 -30.79 16.18
C VAL A 560 16.15 -29.48 16.77
N SER A 561 14.96 -29.53 17.37
CA SER A 561 14.34 -28.38 17.97
C SER A 561 15.21 -27.85 19.11
N LEU A 562 15.54 -26.57 19.08
CA LEU A 562 15.80 -25.79 20.29
C LEU A 562 14.46 -25.54 21.02
N LEU A 563 13.78 -26.63 21.40
CA LEU A 563 12.61 -26.59 22.27
C LEU A 563 13.08 -26.41 23.72
N ASP A 564 12.58 -25.32 24.32
CA ASP A 564 12.44 -25.12 25.76
C ASP A 564 13.52 -24.33 26.53
N SER A 565 13.76 -23.08 26.12
CA SER A 565 14.46 -22.10 26.97
C SER A 565 13.55 -21.57 28.11
N PRO A 566 14.09 -21.16 29.28
CA PRO A 566 13.31 -20.58 30.37
C PRO A 566 12.49 -19.35 29.96
N ALA A 567 13.01 -18.55 29.03
CA ALA A 567 12.29 -17.39 28.48
C ALA A 567 11.08 -17.80 27.64
N ARG A 568 11.17 -18.90 26.88
CA ARG A 568 10.05 -19.46 26.10
C ARG A 568 8.97 -20.05 26.99
N ARG A 569 9.35 -20.65 28.13
CA ARG A 569 8.40 -21.13 29.16
C ARG A 569 7.65 -19.98 29.81
N ALA A 570 8.34 -18.88 30.12
CA ALA A 570 7.73 -17.68 30.68
C ALA A 570 6.75 -17.00 29.70
N GLY A 571 7.14 -16.84 28.42
CA GLY A 571 6.25 -16.30 27.38
C GLY A 571 5.00 -17.15 27.17
N LYS A 572 5.15 -18.49 27.06
CA LYS A 572 4.01 -19.41 26.97
C LYS A 572 3.08 -19.38 28.19
N ALA A 573 3.63 -19.19 29.40
CA ALA A 573 2.83 -19.07 30.60
C ALA A 573 2.03 -17.75 30.63
N ALA A 574 2.62 -16.64 30.19
CA ALA A 574 1.94 -15.35 30.03
C ALA A 574 0.82 -15.43 28.97
N GLU A 575 1.10 -16.08 27.84
CA GLU A 575 0.15 -16.34 26.76
C GLU A 575 -1.03 -17.23 27.22
N ALA A 576 -0.78 -18.28 27.98
CA ALA A 576 -1.83 -19.14 28.53
C ALA A 576 -2.74 -18.40 29.52
N LYS A 577 -2.15 -17.55 30.37
CA LYS A 577 -2.88 -16.73 31.35
C LYS A 577 -3.71 -15.65 30.65
N GLY A 578 -3.16 -15.01 29.61
CA GLY A 578 -3.91 -14.09 28.76
C GLY A 578 -5.14 -14.76 28.14
N ALA A 579 -4.98 -15.97 27.59
CA ALA A 579 -6.09 -16.72 26.97
C ALA A 579 -7.21 -17.08 27.95
N GLU A 580 -6.92 -17.32 29.23
CA GLU A 580 -7.94 -17.54 30.25
C GLU A 580 -8.83 -16.32 30.46
N TYR A 581 -8.24 -15.14 30.62
CA TYR A 581 -9.00 -13.88 30.70
C TYR A 581 -9.75 -13.59 29.39
N GLY A 582 -9.14 -13.89 28.25
CA GLY A 582 -9.77 -13.74 26.94
C GLY A 582 -11.06 -14.54 26.82
N ARG A 583 -11.06 -15.81 27.27
CA ARG A 583 -12.25 -16.66 27.24
C ARG A 583 -13.39 -16.13 28.09
N GLN A 584 -13.09 -15.65 29.30
CA GLN A 584 -14.10 -15.07 30.20
C GLN A 584 -14.74 -13.81 29.62
N TYR A 585 -13.96 -12.99 28.91
CA TYR A 585 -14.46 -11.81 28.20
C TYR A 585 -15.24 -12.18 26.93
N GLY A 586 -14.80 -13.18 26.17
CA GLY A 586 -15.52 -13.67 24.99
C GLY A 586 -16.88 -14.28 25.35
N GLU A 587 -16.98 -15.04 26.44
CA GLU A 587 -18.25 -15.57 26.97
C GLU A 587 -19.23 -14.44 27.35
N TYR A 588 -18.74 -13.36 27.96
CA TYR A 588 -19.57 -12.19 28.28
C TYR A 588 -20.08 -11.50 27.01
N LEU A 589 -19.25 -11.36 25.98
CA LEU A 589 -19.63 -10.80 24.69
C LEU A 589 -20.65 -11.68 23.96
N ALA A 590 -20.48 -13.00 23.98
CA ALA A 590 -21.43 -13.97 23.43
C ALA A 590 -22.81 -13.88 24.12
N TRP A 591 -22.79 -13.70 25.44
CA TRP A 591 -24.00 -13.52 26.22
C TRP A 591 -24.75 -12.22 25.85
N ILE A 592 -24.02 -11.11 25.69
CA ILE A 592 -24.60 -9.83 25.24
C ILE A 592 -25.21 -9.98 23.84
N ASP A 593 -24.49 -10.60 22.91
CA ASP A 593 -24.90 -10.73 21.52
C ASP A 593 -26.18 -11.60 21.38
N ASN A 594 -26.24 -12.71 22.13
CA ASN A 594 -27.43 -13.56 22.24
C ASN A 594 -28.62 -12.80 22.87
N LEU A 595 -28.37 -11.99 23.89
CA LEU A 595 -29.39 -11.15 24.51
C LEU A 595 -29.93 -10.11 23.52
N THR A 596 -29.06 -9.45 22.75
CA THR A 596 -29.48 -8.50 21.70
C THR A 596 -30.20 -9.17 20.55
N GLY A 597 -29.79 -10.37 20.14
CA GLY A 597 -30.48 -11.18 19.13
C GLY A 597 -31.91 -11.54 19.54
N LYS A 598 -32.09 -12.08 20.76
CA LYS A 598 -33.41 -12.40 21.32
C LYS A 598 -34.33 -11.19 21.45
N LEU A 599 -33.77 -10.04 21.83
CA LEU A 599 -34.54 -8.80 21.90
C LEU A 599 -34.90 -8.26 20.50
N SER A 600 -34.02 -8.43 19.52
CA SER A 600 -34.27 -8.08 18.11
C SER A 600 -35.37 -8.95 17.48
N GLU A 601 -35.39 -10.25 17.76
CA GLU A 601 -36.45 -11.18 17.33
C GLU A 601 -37.81 -10.86 17.96
N LYS A 602 -37.82 -10.52 19.26
CA LYS A 602 -39.05 -10.20 20.00
C LYS A 602 -39.67 -8.85 19.58
N HIS A 603 -38.86 -7.87 19.17
CA HIS A 603 -39.32 -6.49 18.93
C HIS A 603 -39.12 -5.97 17.49
N GLY A 604 -38.54 -6.77 16.59
CA GLY A 604 -38.53 -6.55 15.13
C GLY A 604 -37.52 -5.50 14.62
N GLY A 605 -36.22 -5.76 14.79
CA GLY A 605 -35.13 -4.98 14.17
C GLY A 605 -34.65 -3.75 14.95
N VAL A 606 -33.81 -2.92 14.30
CA VAL A 606 -32.77 -2.00 14.84
C VAL A 606 -33.21 -0.90 15.85
N SER A 607 -34.49 -0.83 16.24
CA SER A 607 -35.01 0.09 17.30
C SER A 607 -35.79 -0.65 18.38
N VAL A 608 -35.15 -1.67 18.96
CA VAL A 608 -35.71 -2.57 19.98
C VAL A 608 -36.17 -1.85 21.25
N ILE A 609 -35.39 -0.89 21.77
CA ILE A 609 -35.59 -0.26 23.09
C ILE A 609 -36.83 0.64 23.12
N ASP A 610 -37.17 1.31 22.02
CA ASP A 610 -38.33 2.22 21.97
C ASP A 610 -39.67 1.48 22.06
N ARG A 611 -39.67 0.18 21.77
CA ARG A 611 -40.85 -0.70 21.79
C ARG A 611 -40.96 -1.53 23.08
N MET A 612 -39.95 -1.47 23.96
CA MET A 612 -39.95 -2.17 25.25
C MET A 612 -40.75 -1.39 26.30
N THR A 613 -41.48 -2.13 27.13
CA THR A 613 -42.14 -1.57 28.32
C THR A 613 -41.13 -1.12 29.38
N PRO A 614 -41.49 -0.22 30.30
CA PRO A 614 -40.62 0.21 31.39
C PRO A 614 -40.07 -0.96 32.25
N ASP A 615 -40.89 -1.98 32.50
CA ASP A 615 -40.51 -3.15 33.31
C ASP A 615 -39.50 -4.05 32.57
N GLU A 616 -39.67 -4.24 31.26
CA GLU A 616 -38.71 -4.97 30.42
C GLU A 616 -37.35 -4.25 30.35
N LYS A 617 -37.35 -2.92 30.33
CA LYS A 617 -36.13 -2.10 30.39
C LYS A 617 -35.43 -2.26 31.73
N GLN A 618 -36.19 -2.31 32.83
CA GLN A 618 -35.66 -2.51 34.17
C GLN A 618 -35.07 -3.91 34.36
N GLU A 619 -35.74 -4.95 33.84
CA GLU A 619 -35.25 -6.33 33.88
C GLU A 619 -33.98 -6.51 33.04
N LEU A 620 -33.94 -5.92 31.83
CA LEU A 620 -32.75 -5.91 30.98
C LEU A 620 -31.56 -5.22 31.66
N ALA A 621 -31.80 -4.07 32.30
CA ALA A 621 -30.77 -3.34 33.03
C ALA A 621 -30.20 -4.17 34.20
N ASN A 622 -31.05 -4.87 34.96
CA ASN A 622 -30.60 -5.72 36.06
C ASN A 622 -29.76 -6.91 35.57
N LYS A 623 -30.13 -7.53 34.44
CA LYS A 623 -29.37 -8.63 33.83
C LYS A 623 -27.98 -8.17 33.34
N ILE A 624 -27.90 -7.00 32.72
CA ILE A 624 -26.62 -6.41 32.26
C ILE A 624 -25.71 -6.09 33.45
N LEU A 625 -26.28 -5.53 34.53
CA LEU A 625 -25.54 -5.23 35.76
C LEU A 625 -24.96 -6.49 36.40
N ASP A 626 -25.79 -7.53 36.56
CA ASP A 626 -25.37 -8.82 37.15
C ASP A 626 -24.28 -9.49 36.30
N ALA A 627 -24.42 -9.50 34.97
CA ALA A 627 -23.40 -10.06 34.08
C ALA A 627 -22.08 -9.26 34.11
N SER A 628 -22.14 -7.93 34.12
CA SER A 628 -20.93 -7.08 34.19
C SER A 628 -20.17 -7.22 35.51
N SER A 629 -20.88 -7.51 36.61
CA SER A 629 -20.27 -7.70 37.94
C SER A 629 -19.47 -9.00 38.08
N LYS A 630 -19.63 -9.92 37.12
CA LYS A 630 -18.95 -11.23 37.09
C LYS A 630 -17.68 -11.22 36.22
N LEU A 631 -17.39 -10.12 35.54
CA LEU A 631 -16.15 -9.96 34.77
C LEU A 631 -14.95 -9.79 35.73
N PRO A 632 -13.90 -10.60 35.59
CA PRO A 632 -12.71 -10.45 36.41
C PRO A 632 -11.91 -9.23 35.96
N ALA A 633 -11.31 -8.53 36.93
CA ALA A 633 -10.41 -7.42 36.65
C ALA A 633 -9.16 -7.91 35.90
N LEU A 634 -8.77 -7.20 34.84
CA LEU A 634 -7.53 -7.50 34.12
C LEU A 634 -6.32 -7.15 35.00
N PRO A 635 -5.35 -8.06 35.18
CA PRO A 635 -4.14 -7.76 35.93
C PRO A 635 -3.26 -6.77 35.16
N GLU A 636 -3.06 -5.57 35.69
CA GLU A 636 -2.25 -4.51 35.04
C GLU A 636 -0.79 -4.94 34.84
N ASP A 637 -0.25 -5.77 35.73
CA ASP A 637 1.12 -6.29 35.69
C ASP A 637 1.37 -7.27 34.54
N LEU A 638 0.36 -8.07 34.16
CA LEU A 638 0.49 -9.09 33.13
C LEU A 638 0.64 -8.50 31.73
N PHE A 639 -0.04 -7.38 31.45
CA PHE A 639 -0.08 -6.75 30.12
C PHE A 639 0.88 -5.56 29.98
N ALA A 640 1.34 -4.97 31.10
CA ALA A 640 2.32 -3.89 31.09
C ALA A 640 3.78 -4.38 31.15
N ASP A 641 4.02 -5.70 31.24
CA ASP A 641 5.36 -6.28 31.23
C ASP A 641 6.05 -6.05 29.87
N ALA A 642 7.13 -5.27 29.85
CA ALA A 642 7.87 -4.92 28.64
C ALA A 642 8.51 -6.14 27.92
N LYS A 643 8.62 -7.28 28.61
CA LYS A 643 9.26 -8.50 28.11
C LYS A 643 8.26 -9.56 27.64
N TYR A 644 7.09 -9.67 28.27
CA TYR A 644 6.09 -10.72 27.97
C TYR A 644 4.64 -10.22 27.78
N GLY A 645 4.39 -8.92 27.87
CA GLY A 645 3.05 -8.34 27.71
C GLY A 645 2.45 -8.56 26.31
N LEU A 646 3.29 -8.67 25.28
CA LEU A 646 2.87 -9.01 23.91
C LEU A 646 2.36 -10.47 23.82
N ASP A 647 3.01 -11.40 24.51
CA ASP A 647 2.60 -12.81 24.57
C ASP A 647 1.27 -12.94 25.33
N ALA A 648 1.10 -12.23 26.45
CA ALA A 648 -0.16 -12.18 27.18
C ALA A 648 -1.31 -11.58 26.34
N ALA A 649 -1.05 -10.51 25.59
CA ALA A 649 -2.03 -9.91 24.69
C ALA A 649 -2.44 -10.84 23.54
N ALA A 650 -1.47 -11.57 22.95
CA ALA A 650 -1.75 -12.58 21.94
C ALA A 650 -2.62 -13.72 22.48
N GLY A 651 -2.32 -14.20 23.69
CA GLY A 651 -3.13 -15.15 24.42
C GLY A 651 -4.56 -14.68 24.64
N PHE A 652 -4.74 -13.47 25.16
CA PHE A 652 -6.05 -12.86 25.41
C PHE A 652 -6.91 -12.77 24.15
N ASN A 653 -6.35 -12.29 23.04
CA ASN A 653 -7.05 -12.22 21.77
C ASN A 653 -7.50 -13.60 21.27
N ARG A 654 -6.66 -14.63 21.44
CA ARG A 654 -7.04 -16.00 21.11
C ARG A 654 -8.19 -16.50 21.99
N GLY A 655 -8.13 -16.27 23.30
CA GLY A 655 -9.19 -16.71 24.23
C GLY A 655 -10.56 -16.09 23.92
N VAL A 656 -10.59 -14.81 23.54
CA VAL A 656 -11.84 -14.15 23.10
C VAL A 656 -12.40 -14.82 21.85
N ARG A 657 -11.55 -15.13 20.86
CA ARG A 657 -11.94 -15.81 19.62
C ARG A 657 -12.43 -17.25 19.83
N GLU A 658 -11.87 -17.96 20.80
CA GLU A 658 -12.26 -19.34 21.14
C GLU A 658 -13.69 -19.43 21.71
N THR A 659 -14.23 -18.33 22.27
CA THR A 659 -15.50 -18.32 22.99
C THR A 659 -16.57 -17.43 22.35
N TYR A 660 -16.16 -16.44 21.56
CA TYR A 660 -17.04 -15.58 20.77
C TYR A 660 -16.88 -15.93 19.29
N GLU A 661 -17.82 -16.70 18.72
CA GLU A 661 -17.76 -17.31 17.37
C GLU A 661 -17.75 -16.31 16.19
N THR A 662 -17.58 -15.01 16.43
CA THR A 662 -17.36 -13.99 15.39
C THR A 662 -16.02 -13.29 15.58
N GLU A 663 -15.18 -13.29 14.54
CA GLU A 663 -13.83 -12.73 14.59
C GLU A 663 -13.85 -11.20 14.78
N MET A 664 -13.48 -10.72 15.97
CA MET A 664 -13.27 -9.29 16.23
C MET A 664 -11.84 -8.98 16.70
N SER A 665 -11.33 -7.81 16.29
CA SER A 665 -10.14 -7.17 16.86
C SER A 665 -10.46 -6.43 18.17
N VAL A 666 -9.44 -6.04 18.95
CA VAL A 666 -9.60 -5.20 20.16
C VAL A 666 -10.37 -3.89 19.87
N LEU A 667 -10.20 -3.34 18.66
CA LEU A 667 -10.98 -2.19 18.19
C LEU A 667 -12.45 -2.54 17.90
N GLY A 668 -12.73 -3.77 17.44
CA GLY A 668 -14.08 -4.30 17.26
C GLY A 668 -14.83 -4.47 18.59
N ALA A 669 -14.17 -5.04 19.61
CA ALA A 669 -14.73 -5.12 20.96
C ALA A 669 -14.96 -3.72 21.58
N ALA A 670 -14.04 -2.77 21.32
CA ALA A 670 -14.21 -1.38 21.70
C ALA A 670 -15.33 -0.67 20.90
N ASN A 671 -15.56 -1.05 19.63
CA ASN A 671 -16.62 -0.52 18.77
C ASN A 671 -18.01 -1.09 19.08
N ILE A 672 -18.09 -2.34 19.57
CA ILE A 672 -19.32 -2.88 20.15
C ILE A 672 -19.55 -2.26 21.53
N ALA A 673 -18.53 -2.08 22.36
CA ALA A 673 -18.65 -1.30 23.60
C ALA A 673 -19.05 0.17 23.32
N PHE A 674 -18.60 0.76 22.21
CA PHE A 674 -18.98 2.10 21.71
C PHE A 674 -20.40 2.14 21.15
N SER A 675 -20.85 1.09 20.46
CA SER A 675 -22.22 0.95 19.98
C SER A 675 -23.17 0.75 21.15
N VAL A 676 -22.84 -0.16 22.07
CA VAL A 676 -23.51 -0.34 23.36
C VAL A 676 -23.49 0.97 24.15
N ALA A 677 -22.39 1.73 24.23
CA ALA A 677 -22.34 3.02 24.93
C ALA A 677 -23.21 4.11 24.27
N LYS A 678 -23.29 4.18 22.93
CA LYS A 678 -24.22 5.06 22.21
C LYS A 678 -25.70 4.73 22.50
N PHE A 679 -26.03 3.45 22.73
CA PHE A 679 -27.40 3.00 23.04
C PHE A 679 -27.72 2.98 24.55
N VAL A 680 -26.71 2.81 25.42
CA VAL A 680 -26.85 2.64 26.88
C VAL A 680 -26.75 3.98 27.61
N LEU A 681 -26.05 4.99 27.10
CA LEU A 681 -25.88 6.27 27.81
C LEU A 681 -27.19 7.03 28.08
N PRO A 682 -28.13 7.16 27.10
CA PRO A 682 -29.42 7.78 27.37
C PRO A 682 -30.26 6.94 28.35
N ALA A 683 -30.12 5.61 28.29
CA ALA A 683 -30.82 4.66 29.16
C ALA A 683 -30.28 4.68 30.60
N VAL A 684 -28.97 4.77 30.81
CA VAL A 684 -28.32 4.86 32.14
C VAL A 684 -28.56 6.21 32.80
N ALA A 685 -28.50 7.32 32.06
CA ALA A 685 -28.85 8.63 32.59
C ALA A 685 -30.35 8.70 32.98
N THR A 686 -31.22 8.09 32.17
CA THR A 686 -32.66 7.97 32.46
C THR A 686 -32.91 7.02 33.65
N LEU A 687 -32.17 5.91 33.77
CA LEU A 687 -32.23 4.95 34.86
C LEU A 687 -31.77 5.56 36.19
N LEU A 688 -30.64 6.26 36.22
CA LEU A 688 -30.13 6.93 37.41
C LEU A 688 -31.13 8.01 37.90
N SER A 689 -31.70 8.78 36.97
CA SER A 689 -32.74 9.76 37.27
C SER A 689 -34.03 9.10 37.80
N ASN A 690 -34.46 7.96 37.24
CA ASN A 690 -35.65 7.21 37.69
C ASN A 690 -35.44 6.52 39.05
N LEU A 691 -34.21 6.17 39.39
CA LEU A 691 -33.81 5.63 40.70
C LEU A 691 -33.53 6.72 41.75
N GLY A 692 -33.78 8.00 41.42
CA GLY A 692 -33.54 9.13 42.32
C GLY A 692 -32.06 9.42 42.60
N ARG A 693 -31.14 8.89 41.79
CA ARG A 693 -29.70 9.08 41.91
C ARG A 693 -29.24 10.27 41.05
N LYS A 694 -28.34 11.08 41.61
CA LYS A 694 -27.75 12.23 40.91
C LYS A 694 -26.87 11.77 39.75
N VAL A 695 -27.09 12.35 38.58
CA VAL A 695 -26.25 12.18 37.38
C VAL A 695 -25.11 13.21 37.44
N VAL A 696 -23.89 12.72 37.63
CA VAL A 696 -22.67 13.54 37.72
C VAL A 696 -21.80 13.28 36.50
N LEU A 697 -21.41 14.33 35.77
CA LEU A 697 -20.46 14.26 34.65
C LEU A 697 -19.08 14.77 35.09
N ASP A 698 -18.01 14.14 34.62
CA ASP A 698 -16.62 14.56 34.86
C ASP A 698 -15.97 14.95 33.52
N PHE A 699 -15.67 16.24 33.36
CA PHE A 699 -15.03 16.86 32.20
C PHE A 699 -13.55 17.07 32.54
N PHE A 700 -12.83 15.97 32.78
CA PHE A 700 -11.39 15.96 33.02
C PHE A 700 -10.63 15.92 31.69
N GLY A 701 -9.40 16.47 31.65
CA GLY A 701 -8.50 16.42 30.50
C GLY A 701 -7.46 15.29 30.54
N GLY A 702 -7.85 14.08 30.97
CA GLY A 702 -6.97 12.91 31.06
C GLY A 702 -7.69 11.56 30.97
N ARG A 703 -6.90 10.48 31.01
CA ARG A 703 -7.27 9.13 30.53
C ARG A 703 -8.38 8.38 31.31
N ALA A 704 -8.85 8.88 32.45
CA ALA A 704 -9.93 8.26 33.26
C ALA A 704 -10.67 9.33 34.10
N SER A 705 -11.94 9.06 34.45
CA SER A 705 -12.70 9.88 35.42
C SER A 705 -11.99 9.82 36.75
N GLN A 706 -11.77 10.98 37.35
CA GLN A 706 -11.13 11.07 38.65
C GLN A 706 -12.20 10.87 39.73
N VAL A 707 -13.44 11.30 39.49
CA VAL A 707 -14.49 11.20 40.50
C VAL A 707 -15.24 9.86 40.43
N ARG A 708 -15.06 9.04 41.48
CA ARG A 708 -15.75 7.76 41.63
C ARG A 708 -17.27 7.94 41.52
N GLY A 709 -17.88 7.29 40.53
CA GLY A 709 -19.32 7.36 40.26
C GLY A 709 -19.76 8.48 39.29
N ALA A 710 -18.83 9.28 38.77
CA ALA A 710 -19.10 10.25 37.71
C ALA A 710 -18.83 9.65 36.31
N ILE A 711 -19.61 10.10 35.33
CA ILE A 711 -19.46 9.71 33.92
C ILE A 711 -18.34 10.55 33.30
N ASN A 712 -17.23 9.92 32.88
CA ASN A 712 -16.13 10.61 32.19
C ASN A 712 -16.60 11.17 30.84
N VAL A 713 -16.12 12.34 30.44
CA VAL A 713 -16.38 12.97 29.14
C VAL A 713 -15.04 13.54 28.61
N ASP A 714 -14.20 12.66 28.05
CA ASP A 714 -12.91 13.02 27.41
C ASP A 714 -12.68 12.19 26.12
N ILE A 715 -11.99 12.78 25.14
CA ILE A 715 -11.53 12.18 23.87
C ILE A 715 -10.29 11.27 24.03
N THR A 716 -9.56 11.32 25.15
CA THR A 716 -8.34 10.49 25.40
C THR A 716 -8.51 9.37 26.44
N ALA A 717 -9.73 9.10 26.89
CA ALA A 717 -9.98 8.15 27.98
C ALA A 717 -9.69 6.68 27.60
N GLU A 718 -8.79 5.98 28.28
CA GLU A 718 -8.56 4.53 28.10
C GLU A 718 -9.63 3.69 28.83
N GLN A 719 -10.29 4.24 29.86
CA GLN A 719 -11.46 3.65 30.52
C GLN A 719 -12.55 4.71 30.79
N GLY A 720 -13.81 4.34 30.55
CA GLY A 720 -14.97 5.24 30.65
C GLY A 720 -15.55 5.63 29.29
N ILE A 721 -16.66 6.36 29.30
CA ILE A 721 -17.44 6.68 28.09
C ILE A 721 -16.79 7.89 27.39
N ARG A 722 -16.47 7.75 26.10
CA ARG A 722 -15.86 8.85 25.31
C ARG A 722 -16.96 9.69 24.64
N ALA A 723 -16.89 11.01 24.77
CA ALA A 723 -17.71 11.93 23.99
C ALA A 723 -16.90 13.18 23.61
N ASP A 724 -16.99 13.56 22.34
CA ASP A 724 -16.37 14.76 21.80
C ASP A 724 -17.30 15.95 22.06
N ILE A 725 -16.91 16.82 23.01
CA ILE A 725 -17.72 17.98 23.39
C ILE A 725 -17.90 18.97 22.23
N LEU A 726 -17.00 18.98 21.24
CA LEU A 726 -17.11 19.81 20.03
C LEU A 726 -18.13 19.24 19.03
N LYS A 727 -18.43 17.94 19.10
CA LYS A 727 -19.45 17.24 18.31
C LYS A 727 -20.75 17.00 19.08
N GLY A 728 -20.82 17.46 20.33
CA GLY A 728 -21.97 17.33 21.23
C GLY A 728 -21.89 16.10 22.15
N VAL A 729 -22.26 16.28 23.41
CA VAL A 729 -22.41 15.20 24.38
C VAL A 729 -23.73 14.46 24.08
N PRO A 730 -23.73 13.13 23.93
CA PRO A 730 -24.92 12.34 23.57
C PRO A 730 -25.90 12.16 24.76
N LEU A 731 -26.18 13.26 25.46
CA LEU A 731 -27.14 13.39 26.54
C LEU A 731 -28.25 14.38 26.16
N LYS A 732 -29.47 14.11 26.63
CA LYS A 732 -30.61 15.02 26.43
C LYS A 732 -30.36 16.34 27.16
N THR A 733 -30.95 17.41 26.66
CA THR A 733 -30.99 18.70 27.37
C THR A 733 -31.58 18.50 28.76
N ALA A 734 -31.01 19.13 29.79
CA ALA A 734 -31.44 19.02 31.19
C ALA A 734 -31.52 17.56 31.72
N SER A 735 -30.45 16.78 31.54
CA SER A 735 -30.35 15.40 32.01
C SER A 735 -29.27 15.14 33.07
N ALA A 736 -28.34 16.07 33.29
CA ALA A 736 -27.32 16.01 34.33
C ALA A 736 -27.69 16.86 35.56
N ASP A 737 -27.35 16.39 36.75
CA ASP A 737 -27.56 17.10 38.02
C ASP A 737 -26.31 17.90 38.44
N GLU A 738 -25.13 17.40 38.09
CA GLU A 738 -23.85 18.01 38.44
C GLU A 738 -22.80 17.76 37.34
N ILE A 739 -21.93 18.74 37.11
CA ILE A 739 -20.79 18.63 36.21
C ILE A 739 -19.54 19.06 36.99
N LEU A 740 -18.50 18.25 36.91
CA LEU A 740 -17.19 18.51 37.50
C LEU A 740 -16.21 18.77 36.36
N ALA A 741 -15.75 20.00 36.22
CA ALA A 741 -14.79 20.38 35.18
C ALA A 741 -13.42 20.59 35.84
N THR A 742 -12.66 19.51 35.97
CA THR A 742 -11.36 19.52 36.63
C THR A 742 -10.26 19.69 35.59
N ASN A 743 -9.63 20.87 35.58
CA ASN A 743 -8.58 21.28 34.65
C ASN A 743 -8.90 20.93 33.18
N PRO A 744 -10.06 21.39 32.66
CA PRO A 744 -10.54 20.96 31.34
C PRO A 744 -9.53 21.32 30.25
N PHE A 745 -9.28 20.40 29.33
CA PHE A 745 -8.35 20.56 28.20
C PHE A 745 -8.95 19.94 26.93
N ILE A 746 -8.77 20.60 25.77
CA ILE A 746 -9.23 20.11 24.46
C ILE A 746 -8.02 20.10 23.49
N PRO A 747 -7.50 18.92 23.09
CA PRO A 747 -6.42 18.80 22.11
C PRO A 747 -6.83 19.29 20.70
N GLY A 748 -5.92 19.95 19.97
CA GLY A 748 -6.02 20.11 18.50
C GLY A 748 -6.62 21.40 17.94
N LEU A 749 -6.79 22.48 18.71
CA LEU A 749 -7.29 23.76 18.18
C LEU A 749 -6.14 24.71 17.75
N PRO A 750 -6.12 25.21 16.49
CA PRO A 750 -5.16 26.22 16.04
C PRO A 750 -5.46 27.60 16.64
N ASN A 751 -4.43 28.43 16.83
CA ASN A 751 -4.52 29.88 17.05
C ASN A 751 -5.03 30.41 18.41
N GLY A 752 -4.99 29.63 19.48
CA GLY A 752 -5.11 30.20 20.83
C GLY A 752 -6.49 30.78 21.19
N SER A 753 -7.55 30.45 20.44
CA SER A 753 -8.95 30.64 20.86
C SER A 753 -9.32 29.60 21.93
N ASN A 754 -8.65 29.65 23.09
CA ASN A 754 -8.77 28.70 24.18
C ASN A 754 -9.53 29.35 25.33
N ALA A 755 -10.85 29.50 25.16
CA ALA A 755 -11.73 30.03 26.18
C ALA A 755 -12.74 28.98 26.62
N MET A 756 -13.26 29.12 27.83
CA MET A 756 -14.34 28.30 28.39
C MET A 756 -15.60 28.22 27.49
N ASN A 757 -15.71 29.10 26.49
CA ASN A 757 -16.76 29.18 25.48
C ASN A 757 -16.91 27.91 24.61
N THR A 758 -15.91 27.04 24.53
CA THR A 758 -15.99 25.83 23.68
C THR A 758 -16.74 24.67 24.34
N TRP A 759 -16.74 24.58 25.68
CA TRP A 759 -17.36 23.46 26.40
C TRP A 759 -18.53 23.90 27.29
N LEU A 760 -18.50 25.14 27.80
CA LEU A 760 -19.51 25.65 28.73
C LEU A 760 -20.92 25.71 28.13
N PRO A 761 -21.14 26.06 26.84
CA PRO A 761 -22.47 26.01 26.25
C PRO A 761 -23.08 24.60 26.27
N GLU A 762 -22.26 23.59 26.00
CA GLU A 762 -22.71 22.20 25.99
C GLU A 762 -22.95 21.67 27.41
N ALA A 763 -22.09 22.04 28.37
CA ALA A 763 -22.33 21.79 29.79
C ALA A 763 -23.65 22.44 30.27
N ALA A 764 -23.91 23.68 29.87
CA ALA A 764 -25.13 24.41 30.20
C ALA A 764 -26.38 23.82 29.53
N ARG A 765 -26.24 23.14 28.39
CA ARG A 765 -27.33 22.44 27.69
C ARG A 765 -27.74 21.17 28.44
N VAL A 766 -26.77 20.34 28.84
CA VAL A 766 -27.07 19.05 29.47
C VAL A 766 -27.44 19.16 30.95
N LEU A 767 -27.09 20.25 31.63
CA LEU A 767 -27.39 20.49 33.04
C LEU A 767 -28.85 20.87 33.29
N LYS A 768 -29.49 20.27 34.30
CA LYS A 768 -30.84 20.61 34.75
C LYS A 768 -30.89 22.01 35.40
N PRO A 769 -32.03 22.72 35.37
CA PRO A 769 -32.25 23.91 36.20
C PRO A 769 -31.94 23.62 37.67
N GLY A 770 -31.18 24.48 38.34
CA GLY A 770 -30.65 24.28 39.69
C GLY A 770 -29.47 23.31 39.81
N GLY A 771 -29.06 22.65 38.72
CA GLY A 771 -27.85 21.83 38.66
C GLY A 771 -26.58 22.69 38.71
N ARG A 772 -25.46 22.09 39.11
CA ARG A 772 -24.20 22.81 39.37
C ARG A 772 -23.04 22.37 38.51
N ILE A 773 -22.19 23.32 38.13
CA ILE A 773 -20.89 23.09 37.50
C ILE A 773 -19.81 23.52 38.48
N THR A 774 -18.99 22.59 38.96
CA THR A 774 -17.81 22.89 39.76
C THR A 774 -16.60 22.89 38.85
N VAL A 775 -15.99 24.06 38.65
CA VAL A 775 -14.77 24.18 37.84
C VAL A 775 -13.59 24.27 38.77
N THR A 776 -12.60 23.40 38.59
CA THR A 776 -11.39 23.33 39.41
C THR A 776 -10.17 23.42 38.52
N GLY A 777 -9.20 24.29 38.81
CA GLY A 777 -7.99 24.41 38.01
C GLY A 777 -7.03 25.45 38.57
N ASN A 778 -5.88 25.61 37.92
CA ASN A 778 -4.99 26.74 38.21
C ASN A 778 -5.56 28.00 37.52
N LEU A 779 -6.51 28.67 38.17
CA LEU A 779 -7.33 29.73 37.57
C LEU A 779 -6.53 30.97 37.12
N GLY A 780 -5.30 31.13 37.62
CA GLY A 780 -4.40 32.21 37.24
C GLY A 780 -3.62 31.95 35.93
N SER A 781 -3.39 30.68 35.58
CA SER A 781 -2.58 30.30 34.40
C SER A 781 -3.33 29.43 33.38
N ASN A 782 -4.41 28.77 33.78
CA ASN A 782 -5.22 27.93 32.90
C ASN A 782 -6.40 28.71 32.30
N LYS A 783 -6.28 29.02 31.01
CA LYS A 783 -7.28 29.71 30.19
C LYS A 783 -8.63 28.99 30.14
N PHE A 784 -8.63 27.65 30.23
CA PHE A 784 -9.82 26.80 30.10
C PHE A 784 -10.66 26.71 31.38
N ALA A 785 -10.10 27.12 32.51
CA ALA A 785 -10.75 27.12 33.81
C ALA A 785 -11.06 28.55 34.28
N ARG A 786 -10.85 29.61 33.49
CA ARG A 786 -11.01 30.99 33.97
C ARG A 786 -12.50 31.35 34.13
N LEU A 787 -12.86 31.98 35.26
CA LEU A 787 -14.22 32.47 35.52
C LEU A 787 -14.71 33.43 34.40
N PRO A 788 -15.91 33.24 33.81
CA PRO A 788 -16.44 34.09 32.74
C PRO A 788 -16.91 35.44 33.25
N SER A 789 -17.16 36.35 32.31
CA SER A 789 -17.89 37.57 32.60
C SER A 789 -19.33 37.26 33.03
N GLU A 790 -19.92 38.15 33.83
CA GLU A 790 -21.31 38.00 34.25
C GLU A 790 -22.29 38.00 33.05
N GLU A 791 -21.96 38.75 31.99
CA GLU A 791 -22.72 38.78 30.74
C GLU A 791 -22.71 37.42 30.01
N ASP A 792 -21.56 36.74 29.96
CA ASP A 792 -21.46 35.41 29.34
C ASP A 792 -22.20 34.33 30.14
N LEU A 793 -22.17 34.43 31.48
CA LEU A 793 -22.95 33.55 32.35
C LEU A 793 -24.46 33.75 32.11
N GLN A 794 -24.93 35.00 32.03
CA GLN A 794 -26.33 35.31 31.74
C GLN A 794 -26.77 34.78 30.38
N ARG A 795 -25.96 34.91 29.32
CA ARG A 795 -26.25 34.36 27.98
C ARG A 795 -26.43 32.84 27.98
N LEU A 796 -25.73 32.12 28.85
CA LEU A 796 -25.81 30.66 28.98
C LEU A 796 -26.86 30.19 30.01
N GLY A 797 -27.57 31.12 30.66
CA GLY A 797 -28.51 30.82 31.74
C GLY A 797 -27.82 30.22 32.96
N LEU A 798 -26.65 30.75 33.33
CA LEU A 798 -25.87 30.36 34.49
C LEU A 798 -25.70 31.56 35.45
N LYS A 799 -25.50 31.29 36.74
CA LYS A 799 -25.06 32.28 37.73
C LYS A 799 -23.89 31.76 38.55
N LEU A 800 -23.01 32.65 38.98
CA LEU A 800 -21.95 32.33 39.93
C LEU A 800 -22.53 32.19 41.34
N VAL A 801 -22.35 31.03 41.97
CA VAL A 801 -22.84 30.76 43.34
C VAL A 801 -21.71 30.59 44.36
N ARG A 802 -20.47 30.41 43.88
CA ARG A 802 -19.27 30.44 44.73
C ARG A 802 -18.11 31.03 43.94
N ALA A 803 -17.52 32.12 44.43
CA ALA A 803 -16.36 32.74 43.83
C ALA A 803 -15.10 31.84 43.92
N PRO A 804 -14.10 32.05 43.04
CA PRO A 804 -12.81 31.36 43.09
C PRO A 804 -12.20 31.33 44.50
N GLY A 805 -11.90 30.13 44.99
CA GLY A 805 -11.25 29.92 46.28
C GLY A 805 -10.61 28.54 46.38
N PRO A 806 -10.09 28.15 47.55
CA PRO A 806 -9.46 26.83 47.74
C PRO A 806 -10.39 25.67 47.32
N VAL A 807 -9.82 24.57 46.83
CA VAL A 807 -10.58 23.36 46.53
C VAL A 807 -11.19 22.81 47.81
N THR A 808 -12.52 22.75 47.87
CA THR A 808 -13.27 22.23 49.02
C THR A 808 -14.09 20.99 48.70
N ASP A 809 -14.01 20.48 47.46
CA ASP A 809 -14.73 19.28 47.08
C ASP A 809 -14.03 18.05 47.68
N PRO A 810 -14.64 17.34 48.64
CA PRO A 810 -14.01 16.21 49.30
C PRO A 810 -13.70 15.06 48.33
N ARG A 811 -14.38 14.99 47.18
CA ARG A 811 -14.12 13.98 46.14
C ARG A 811 -12.77 14.21 45.48
N LEU A 812 -12.35 15.47 45.29
CA LEU A 812 -11.06 15.83 44.71
C LEU A 812 -9.93 15.82 45.75
N LEU A 813 -10.22 16.26 46.99
CA LEU A 813 -9.25 16.25 48.10
C LEU A 813 -8.75 14.85 48.48
N ALA A 814 -9.54 13.81 48.19
CA ALA A 814 -9.21 12.42 48.47
C ALA A 814 -8.34 11.75 47.38
N GLN A 815 -7.87 12.49 46.36
CA GLN A 815 -7.23 11.93 45.17
C GLN A 815 -5.85 12.50 44.88
N THR A 816 -4.99 11.68 44.28
CA THR A 816 -3.70 12.11 43.74
C THR A 816 -3.87 12.48 42.27
N LEU A 817 -3.87 13.78 41.98
CA LEU A 817 -4.00 14.29 40.62
C LEU A 817 -2.67 14.18 39.87
N ARG A 818 -2.67 13.68 38.62
CA ARG A 818 -1.46 13.58 37.79
C ARG A 818 -1.67 14.17 36.40
N ARG A 819 -0.60 14.70 35.82
CA ARG A 819 -0.49 15.14 34.42
C ARG A 819 -0.31 13.93 33.49
N ILE A 820 -0.52 14.14 32.20
CA ILE A 820 -0.32 13.13 31.13
C ILE A 820 1.13 12.60 31.10
N ASP A 821 2.10 13.40 31.56
CA ASP A 821 3.51 13.04 31.71
C ASP A 821 3.83 12.29 33.03
N GLY A 822 2.82 11.95 33.83
CA GLY A 822 2.94 11.20 35.09
C GLY A 822 3.25 12.04 36.33
N LYS A 823 3.53 13.35 36.19
CA LYS A 823 3.84 14.24 37.32
C LYS A 823 2.61 14.59 38.14
N GLU A 824 2.76 14.63 39.46
CA GLU A 824 1.68 14.96 40.40
C GLU A 824 1.33 16.47 40.39
N ILE A 825 0.04 16.78 40.45
CA ILE A 825 -0.52 18.13 40.55
C ILE A 825 -0.83 18.39 42.02
N LYS A 826 -0.15 19.38 42.60
CA LYS A 826 -0.39 19.82 43.98
C LYS A 826 -1.75 20.50 44.08
N ILE A 827 -2.67 19.92 44.86
CA ILE A 827 -4.04 20.41 45.04
C ILE A 827 -4.06 21.81 45.65
N GLU A 828 -3.06 22.16 46.47
CA GLU A 828 -2.93 23.48 47.09
C GLU A 828 -2.69 24.60 46.08
N ALA A 829 -2.25 24.25 44.85
CA ALA A 829 -2.06 25.19 43.74
C ALA A 829 -3.32 25.38 42.88
N LEU A 830 -4.43 24.68 43.20
CA LEU A 830 -5.69 24.77 42.47
C LEU A 830 -6.71 25.62 43.23
N GLN A 831 -7.59 26.27 42.46
CA GLN A 831 -8.77 26.95 42.98
C GLN A 831 -10.02 26.40 42.30
N SER A 832 -11.17 26.52 42.96
CA SER A 832 -12.47 26.17 42.40
C SER A 832 -13.52 27.26 42.59
N TYR A 833 -14.42 27.35 41.62
CA TYR A 833 -15.66 28.14 41.70
C TYR A 833 -16.83 27.29 41.23
N VAL A 834 -18.05 27.73 41.56
CA VAL A 834 -19.27 26.96 41.27
C VAL A 834 -20.27 27.84 40.53
N LEU A 835 -20.76 27.32 39.41
CA LEU A 835 -21.86 27.89 38.63
C LEU A 835 -23.13 27.07 38.87
N GLU A 836 -24.29 27.72 38.82
CA GLU A 836 -25.60 27.09 38.93
C GLU A 836 -26.45 27.44 37.70
N LYS A 837 -27.16 26.46 37.14
CA LYS A 837 -28.12 26.67 36.05
C LYS A 837 -29.36 27.38 36.56
N LEU A 838 -29.71 28.49 35.92
CA LEU A 838 -30.91 29.28 36.21
C LEU A 838 -32.19 28.55 35.80
#